data_AF-A0AAU9J4R8-F1
#
_entry.id   AF-A0AAU9J4R8-F1
#
_cell.length_a   1.000
_cell.length_b   1.000
_cell.length_c   1.000
_cell.angle_alpha   90.00
_cell.angle_beta   90.00
_cell.angle_gamma   90.00
#
_symmetry.space_group_name_H-M   'P 1'
#
loop_
_entity.id
_entity.type
_entity.pdbx_description
1 polymer ?
#
loop_
_entity_poly.entity_id
_entity_poly.type
_entity_poly.pdbx_seq_one_letter_code
_entity_poly.pdbx_strand_id
1 'polypeptide(L)'
;MIWNCKIQKLFWLGLLLCLYKADSSVTEGPKLIHGCPYFDINSQIRILEKVTQYDDKEILNIYSKDFLNKEYLTNIVKNAMPSTYSSRIKSNDDIRYLHPSAMWIPERNLFLVAVRVWALSRICYLYVTFFDSDWKEIRTEDMVGSTKVPSILNIPSDWNVENSGPEDGRLFRALKDEFFIIFNMKKSDSSARPMYMYRFSTGSMQELSIPEHREKAFVIEKNWSPIIIDDSHIYFVYNFENFQVIDCTDEGPCKRVQGDFKRKPGFLRGGSPYVRLGDTNYYLSLGIIHAEYPKQVFCHVYRPVLTIVQAFRDEPSFELIYTSEPFDFEKRIFLYPPGHFRSLNDMHLCDGPMSWTVGNSIAKLDMENDISDMIFTLGDARAVSLKAIGLSAVVNKIIETYELGNLPVEDKCSEKLTKFYFNLDDLSLPKIGNEEVEYQKKIGTQPKSCEKGLFLNNEGECKRCHNWCSDCLSCDYCTSCSDINAKPLEGYCLCQDGYFFHENSKSCKSCSEGCAKCSDFQNCLKCKNANMVVDNGACKCLEGFLEVFHEELKSYICEDYEAAKKYSCYKSHKDFSEIDKSDYENFHSVNLGYQLNNDKLSVALSSKDSAGNQNSLFEETQYFDFDVSRNKNQNQQASFIKDGILFEINIKIAKS
;
A
#
# COMPACT_ATOMS: atom_id res chain seq x y z
N MET A 1 -55.15 -1.58 -15.19
CA MET A 1 -54.98 -1.42 -16.66
C MET A 1 -54.47 -0.01 -16.93
N ILE A 2 -53.56 0.17 -17.90
CA ILE A 2 -53.50 1.28 -18.89
C ILE A 2 -53.56 2.74 -18.35
N TRP A 3 -52.65 3.70 -18.63
CA TRP A 3 -51.28 3.72 -19.19
C TRP A 3 -50.72 5.19 -19.15
N ASN A 4 -49.39 5.39 -19.23
CA ASN A 4 -48.58 6.45 -19.92
C ASN A 4 -49.18 7.84 -20.29
N CYS A 5 -48.49 9.00 -20.39
CA CYS A 5 -47.09 9.48 -20.28
C CYS A 5 -47.11 11.06 -20.36
N LYS A 6 -46.04 11.91 -20.44
CA LYS A 6 -44.56 11.79 -20.54
C LYS A 6 -43.82 13.06 -20.04
N ILE A 7 -42.79 12.87 -19.22
CA ILE A 7 -41.43 13.48 -19.21
C ILE A 7 -41.11 14.60 -20.25
N GLN A 8 -40.59 15.77 -19.82
CA GLN A 8 -39.30 16.40 -20.25
C GLN A 8 -39.14 17.89 -19.82
N LYS A 9 -38.09 18.20 -19.03
CA LYS A 9 -37.13 19.35 -19.17
C LYS A 9 -36.41 19.66 -17.84
N LEU A 10 -35.12 19.32 -17.76
CA LEU A 10 -34.07 20.14 -17.13
C LEU A 10 -32.69 19.53 -17.46
N PHE A 11 -32.22 19.84 -18.65
CA PHE A 11 -30.86 19.60 -19.16
C PHE A 11 -30.54 20.79 -20.07
N TRP A 12 -29.26 21.14 -20.21
CA TRP A 12 -28.75 22.37 -20.86
C TRP A 12 -28.92 23.69 -20.09
N LEU A 13 -27.84 24.08 -19.38
CA LEU A 13 -27.34 25.46 -19.44
C LEU A 13 -25.80 25.51 -19.24
N GLY A 14 -25.07 24.68 -20.00
CA GLY A 14 -23.61 24.51 -19.90
C GLY A 14 -22.84 24.95 -21.14
N LEU A 15 -23.23 26.06 -21.78
CA LEU A 15 -22.55 26.54 -23.00
C LEU A 15 -22.71 28.06 -23.23
N LEU A 16 -22.20 28.90 -22.33
CA LEU A 16 -22.18 30.36 -22.56
C LEU A 16 -21.17 31.12 -21.67
N LEU A 17 -19.87 30.94 -21.91
CA LEU A 17 -18.83 31.90 -21.45
C LEU A 17 -17.51 31.83 -22.25
N CYS A 18 -17.61 31.81 -23.59
CA CYS A 18 -16.48 32.01 -24.49
C CYS A 18 -16.94 32.76 -25.74
N LEU A 19 -16.73 34.09 -25.77
CA LEU A 19 -16.60 34.97 -26.95
C LEU A 19 -16.77 36.47 -26.56
N TYR A 20 -15.68 37.11 -26.11
CA TYR A 20 -15.41 38.56 -26.21
C TYR A 20 -13.96 38.78 -25.72
N LYS A 21 -13.09 39.58 -26.34
CA LYS A 21 -13.19 40.37 -27.57
C LYS A 21 -11.79 40.40 -28.21
N ALA A 22 -11.68 40.21 -29.53
CA ALA A 22 -10.44 40.55 -30.24
C ALA A 22 -10.43 42.06 -30.54
N ASP A 23 -9.33 42.74 -30.25
CA ASP A 23 -9.05 44.10 -30.70
C ASP A 23 -7.56 44.20 -31.03
N SER A 24 -7.19 44.97 -32.05
CA SER A 24 -5.95 44.71 -32.81
C SER A 24 -5.09 45.94 -33.05
N SER A 25 -4.06 46.15 -32.22
CA SER A 25 -2.97 47.08 -32.52
C SER A 25 -1.72 46.89 -31.66
N VAL A 26 -0.56 47.22 -32.26
CA VAL A 26 0.78 47.41 -31.64
C VAL A 26 1.59 46.13 -31.36
N THR A 27 2.91 46.30 -31.48
CA THR A 27 3.95 45.28 -31.70
C THR A 27 4.87 45.06 -30.50
N GLU A 28 5.73 44.04 -30.62
CA GLU A 28 6.88 43.71 -29.75
C GLU A 28 6.57 43.03 -28.41
N GLY A 29 7.55 42.26 -27.89
CA GLY A 29 7.41 41.30 -26.79
C GLY A 29 7.90 41.82 -25.43
N PRO A 30 8.24 40.97 -24.43
CA PRO A 30 8.71 39.58 -24.58
C PRO A 30 7.97 38.52 -23.72
N LYS A 31 8.53 37.30 -23.71
CA LYS A 31 8.12 36.08 -22.98
C LYS A 31 7.51 36.32 -21.58
N LEU A 32 6.42 35.61 -21.27
CA LEU A 32 6.01 35.29 -19.90
C LEU A 32 5.43 33.87 -19.79
N ILE A 33 5.35 33.39 -18.54
CA ILE A 33 5.20 31.98 -18.14
C ILE A 33 3.76 31.47 -18.32
N HIS A 34 3.59 30.20 -18.70
CA HIS A 34 2.28 29.52 -18.67
C HIS A 34 1.77 29.33 -17.24
N GLY A 35 0.57 29.83 -16.94
CA GLY A 35 -0.19 29.45 -15.75
C GLY A 35 -1.18 28.32 -16.06
N CYS A 36 -1.33 27.38 -15.13
CA CYS A 36 -2.38 26.36 -15.20
C CYS A 36 -3.75 26.94 -14.78
N PRO A 37 -4.87 26.46 -15.35
CA PRO A 37 -6.19 26.72 -14.77
C PRO A 37 -6.36 25.97 -13.45
N TYR A 38 -7.14 26.53 -12.52
CA TYR A 38 -7.52 25.88 -11.27
C TYR A 38 -8.37 24.62 -11.53
N PHE A 39 -8.05 23.53 -10.82
CA PHE A 39 -8.89 22.33 -10.70
C PHE A 39 -9.47 22.21 -9.29
N ASP A 40 -10.68 21.66 -9.17
CA ASP A 40 -11.39 21.59 -7.89
C ASP A 40 -10.91 20.42 -7.01
N ILE A 41 -10.12 20.76 -6.00
CA ILE A 41 -9.61 19.84 -4.96
C ILE A 41 -10.76 19.18 -4.17
N ASN A 42 -11.90 19.86 -3.99
CA ASN A 42 -13.01 19.35 -3.18
C ASN A 42 -13.67 18.11 -3.78
N SER A 43 -13.62 17.96 -5.11
CA SER A 43 -14.09 16.78 -5.83
C SER A 43 -13.30 15.52 -5.45
N GLN A 44 -11.98 15.61 -5.29
CA GLN A 44 -11.12 14.46 -5.01
C GLN A 44 -11.17 14.01 -3.54
N ILE A 45 -11.29 14.95 -2.59
CA ILE A 45 -11.37 14.64 -1.15
C ILE A 45 -12.57 13.71 -0.85
N ARG A 46 -13.74 13.98 -1.45
CA ARG A 46 -14.95 13.17 -1.27
C ARG A 46 -14.87 11.76 -1.87
N ILE A 47 -13.92 11.50 -2.77
CA ILE A 47 -13.67 10.16 -3.30
C ILE A 47 -12.84 9.37 -2.28
N LEU A 48 -11.78 9.98 -1.74
CA LEU A 48 -10.95 9.36 -0.69
C LEU A 48 -11.78 9.03 0.57
N GLU A 49 -12.62 9.95 1.03
CA GLU A 49 -13.50 9.73 2.20
C GLU A 49 -14.41 8.50 2.05
N LYS A 50 -14.83 8.14 0.83
CA LYS A 50 -15.66 6.95 0.58
C LYS A 50 -14.87 5.65 0.49
N VAL A 51 -13.59 5.70 0.20
CA VAL A 51 -12.72 4.50 0.18
C VAL A 51 -12.17 4.21 1.57
N THR A 52 -11.91 5.24 2.39
CA THR A 52 -11.45 5.09 3.79
C THR A 52 -12.58 5.09 4.82
N GLN A 53 -13.81 4.71 4.42
CA GLN A 53 -14.98 4.57 5.32
C GLN A 53 -15.40 3.11 5.57
N TYR A 54 -14.67 2.14 5.00
CA TYR A 54 -14.75 0.75 5.43
C TYR A 54 -13.97 0.58 6.74
N ASP A 55 -14.51 -0.25 7.63
CA ASP A 55 -13.94 -0.58 8.93
C ASP A 55 -12.59 -1.31 8.75
N ASP A 56 -11.58 -1.03 9.57
CA ASP A 56 -10.20 -1.58 9.49
C ASP A 56 -10.12 -3.11 9.78
N LYS A 57 -11.20 -3.86 9.53
CA LYS A 57 -11.39 -5.28 9.83
C LYS A 57 -11.46 -6.18 8.60
N GLU A 58 -11.63 -5.63 7.40
CA GLU A 58 -11.46 -6.38 6.13
C GLU A 58 -9.95 -6.51 5.81
N ILE A 59 -9.22 -7.12 6.75
CA ILE A 59 -7.77 -7.32 6.69
C ILE A 59 -7.46 -8.44 5.68
N LEU A 60 -6.46 -8.20 4.83
CA LEU A 60 -5.92 -9.16 3.87
C LEU A 60 -5.15 -10.28 4.59
N ASN A 61 -5.89 -11.23 5.17
CA ASN A 61 -5.34 -12.34 5.95
C ASN A 61 -4.51 -13.27 5.05
N ILE A 62 -3.25 -13.54 5.44
CA ILE A 62 -2.35 -14.43 4.68
C ILE A 62 -1.92 -15.64 5.53
N TYR A 63 -2.08 -16.83 4.94
CA TYR A 63 -1.61 -18.10 5.53
C TYR A 63 -0.52 -18.74 4.69
N SER A 64 0.61 -19.10 5.30
CA SER A 64 1.75 -19.73 4.61
C SER A 64 1.85 -21.24 4.84
N LYS A 65 2.15 -22.03 3.80
CA LYS A 65 2.40 -23.47 3.91
C LYS A 65 3.55 -23.95 3.00
N ASP A 66 4.47 -24.75 3.56
CA ASP A 66 5.34 -25.63 2.78
C ASP A 66 4.51 -26.84 2.29
N PHE A 67 4.44 -27.02 0.97
CA PHE A 67 3.70 -28.12 0.34
C PHE A 67 4.59 -29.19 -0.30
N LEU A 68 5.89 -28.92 -0.47
CA LEU A 68 6.84 -29.84 -1.09
C LEU A 68 7.54 -30.71 -0.04
N ASN A 69 7.18 -31.99 0.05
CA ASN A 69 7.91 -32.96 0.88
C ASN A 69 9.28 -33.27 0.24
N LYS A 70 10.34 -32.68 0.80
CA LYS A 70 11.73 -32.81 0.33
C LYS A 70 12.21 -34.27 0.21
N GLU A 71 11.79 -35.15 1.12
CA GLU A 71 12.20 -36.57 1.10
C GLU A 71 11.47 -37.34 -0.01
N TYR A 72 10.15 -37.20 -0.10
CA TYR A 72 9.34 -37.88 -1.12
C TYR A 72 9.80 -37.51 -2.53
N LEU A 73 9.96 -36.22 -2.79
CA LEU A 73 10.48 -35.71 -4.06
C LEU A 73 11.89 -36.22 -4.34
N THR A 74 12.78 -36.27 -3.33
CA THR A 74 14.13 -36.83 -3.49
C THR A 74 14.10 -38.29 -3.94
N ASN A 75 13.13 -39.08 -3.46
CA ASN A 75 12.98 -40.47 -3.85
C ASN A 75 12.43 -40.61 -5.28
N ILE A 76 11.45 -39.79 -5.70
CA ILE A 76 11.01 -39.70 -7.10
C ILE A 76 12.19 -39.37 -8.02
N VAL A 77 12.97 -38.35 -7.65
CA VAL A 77 14.14 -37.89 -8.39
C VAL A 77 15.20 -38.98 -8.56
N LYS A 78 15.54 -39.68 -7.47
CA LYS A 78 16.51 -40.80 -7.51
C LYS A 78 16.03 -41.95 -8.39
N ASN A 79 14.73 -42.22 -8.44
CA ASN A 79 14.14 -43.29 -9.25
C ASN A 79 14.02 -42.94 -10.74
N ALA A 80 13.82 -41.67 -11.07
CA ALA A 80 13.61 -41.22 -12.45
C ALA A 80 14.88 -40.75 -13.17
N MET A 81 15.93 -40.37 -12.44
CA MET A 81 17.23 -40.10 -13.05
C MET A 81 17.83 -41.38 -13.65
N PRO A 82 18.48 -41.30 -14.83
CA PRO A 82 19.38 -42.36 -15.29
C PRO A 82 20.39 -42.76 -14.22
N SER A 83 20.72 -44.05 -14.12
CA SER A 83 21.58 -44.62 -13.07
C SER A 83 22.99 -44.01 -12.98
N THR A 84 23.48 -43.47 -14.10
CA THR A 84 24.72 -42.65 -14.22
C THR A 84 24.70 -41.35 -13.41
N TYR A 85 23.51 -40.89 -13.01
CA TYR A 85 23.28 -39.62 -12.32
C TYR A 85 22.66 -39.77 -10.93
N SER A 86 21.75 -40.73 -10.71
CA SER A 86 21.17 -40.97 -9.38
C SER A 86 22.23 -41.31 -8.32
N SER A 87 23.28 -42.02 -8.74
CA SER A 87 24.50 -42.30 -7.95
C SER A 87 25.32 -41.06 -7.53
N ARG A 88 25.03 -39.87 -8.08
CA ARG A 88 25.66 -38.60 -7.68
C ARG A 88 24.89 -37.87 -6.57
N ILE A 89 23.66 -38.29 -6.26
CA ILE A 89 22.80 -37.71 -5.22
C ILE A 89 23.03 -38.50 -3.93
N LYS A 90 23.98 -38.02 -3.12
CA LYS A 90 24.39 -38.60 -1.83
C LYS A 90 23.43 -38.21 -0.70
N SER A 91 22.93 -36.97 -0.72
CA SER A 91 22.07 -36.41 0.32
C SER A 91 20.77 -35.83 -0.25
N ASN A 92 19.81 -35.52 0.62
CA ASN A 92 18.61 -34.76 0.23
C ASN A 92 18.93 -33.27 0.01
N ASP A 93 20.02 -32.76 0.58
CA ASP A 93 20.51 -31.39 0.38
C ASP A 93 21.25 -31.20 -0.95
N ASP A 94 21.57 -32.30 -1.63
CA ASP A 94 22.10 -32.29 -3.00
C ASP A 94 21.03 -31.88 -4.03
N ILE A 95 19.75 -31.72 -3.61
CA ILE A 95 18.62 -31.32 -4.46
C ILE A 95 17.97 -30.04 -3.91
N ARG A 96 17.73 -29.08 -4.80
CA ARG A 96 16.96 -27.86 -4.53
C ARG A 96 15.69 -27.80 -5.38
N TYR A 97 14.61 -27.27 -4.79
CA TYR A 97 13.28 -27.15 -5.41
C TYR A 97 12.98 -25.66 -5.63
N LEU A 98 13.08 -25.23 -6.87
CA LEU A 98 13.18 -23.83 -7.28
C LEU A 98 11.99 -23.44 -8.17
N HIS A 99 11.64 -22.15 -8.17
CA HIS A 99 10.65 -21.54 -9.06
C HIS A 99 9.41 -22.41 -9.36
N PRO A 100 8.69 -22.92 -8.32
CA PRO A 100 7.43 -23.59 -8.52
C PRO A 100 6.42 -22.64 -9.14
N SER A 101 5.76 -23.07 -10.22
CA SER A 101 4.53 -22.46 -10.71
C SER A 101 3.40 -23.47 -10.51
N ALA A 102 2.23 -22.96 -10.16
CA ALA A 102 1.02 -23.77 -9.99
C ALA A 102 -0.17 -23.07 -10.67
N MET A 103 -1.15 -23.87 -11.07
CA MET A 103 -2.43 -23.38 -11.56
C MET A 103 -3.58 -24.30 -11.10
N TRP A 104 -4.74 -23.71 -10.84
CA TRP A 104 -5.95 -24.40 -10.42
C TRP A 104 -6.71 -25.00 -11.62
N ILE A 105 -7.32 -26.16 -11.40
CA ILE A 105 -8.18 -26.87 -12.35
C ILE A 105 -9.56 -27.05 -11.68
N PRO A 106 -10.48 -26.08 -11.85
CA PRO A 106 -11.77 -26.06 -11.14
C PRO A 106 -12.57 -27.35 -11.33
N GLU A 107 -12.55 -27.91 -12.54
CA GLU A 107 -13.36 -29.06 -12.94
C GLU A 107 -12.90 -30.38 -12.28
N ARG A 108 -11.76 -30.35 -11.61
CA ARG A 108 -11.21 -31.49 -10.86
C ARG A 108 -10.96 -31.18 -9.38
N ASN A 109 -11.13 -29.92 -8.95
CA ASN A 109 -10.73 -29.42 -7.63
C ASN A 109 -9.24 -29.69 -7.30
N LEU A 110 -8.34 -29.57 -8.30
CA LEU A 110 -6.91 -29.85 -8.16
C LEU A 110 -6.04 -28.65 -8.55
N PHE A 111 -4.86 -28.55 -7.95
CA PHE A 111 -3.74 -27.79 -8.51
C PHE A 111 -2.89 -28.69 -9.42
N LEU A 112 -2.52 -28.19 -10.59
CA LEU A 112 -1.36 -28.68 -11.36
C LEU A 112 -0.15 -27.83 -10.97
N VAL A 113 0.96 -28.47 -10.62
CA VAL A 113 2.16 -27.80 -10.10
C VAL A 113 3.40 -28.29 -10.85
N ALA A 114 4.22 -27.36 -11.31
CA ALA A 114 5.50 -27.62 -11.93
C ALA A 114 6.62 -26.97 -11.11
N VAL A 115 7.69 -27.72 -10.85
CA VAL A 115 8.81 -27.30 -9.99
C VAL A 115 10.12 -27.55 -10.72
N ARG A 116 10.99 -26.52 -10.80
CA ARG A 116 12.37 -26.73 -11.25
C ARG A 116 13.11 -27.48 -10.16
N VAL A 117 13.59 -28.67 -10.48
CA VAL A 117 14.44 -29.44 -9.58
C VAL A 117 15.88 -29.35 -10.06
N TRP A 118 16.77 -28.84 -9.20
CA TRP A 118 18.19 -28.69 -9.48
C TRP A 118 19.01 -29.58 -8.55
N ALA A 119 19.77 -30.53 -9.12
CA ALA A 119 20.70 -31.37 -8.39
C ALA A 119 22.13 -30.83 -8.48
N LEU A 120 22.95 -31.01 -7.43
CA LEU A 120 24.36 -30.58 -7.39
C LEU A 120 25.25 -31.19 -8.49
N SER A 121 24.79 -32.27 -9.14
CA SER A 121 25.32 -32.80 -10.40
C SER A 121 25.13 -31.87 -11.62
N ARG A 122 24.56 -30.67 -11.40
CA ARG A 122 24.18 -29.61 -12.35
C ARG A 122 23.04 -29.96 -13.32
N ILE A 123 22.29 -30.98 -12.98
CA ILE A 123 21.12 -31.49 -13.71
C ILE A 123 19.89 -30.65 -13.31
N CYS A 124 19.16 -30.12 -14.29
CA CYS A 124 17.89 -29.41 -14.09
C CYS A 124 16.76 -30.07 -14.92
N TYR A 125 15.57 -30.23 -14.35
CA TYR A 125 14.36 -30.66 -15.06
C TYR A 125 13.14 -30.06 -14.36
N LEU A 126 11.99 -30.12 -15.03
CA LEU A 126 10.72 -29.75 -14.43
C LEU A 126 9.99 -31.02 -13.95
N TYR A 127 9.85 -31.15 -12.63
CA TYR A 127 8.92 -32.10 -12.02
C TYR A 127 7.52 -31.53 -12.13
N VAL A 128 6.52 -32.34 -12.50
CA VAL A 128 5.13 -31.89 -12.66
C VAL A 128 4.19 -32.89 -11.97
N THR A 129 3.35 -32.40 -11.08
CA THR A 129 2.48 -33.23 -10.25
C THR A 129 1.15 -32.54 -9.95
N PHE A 130 0.23 -33.25 -9.31
CA PHE A 130 -1.06 -32.70 -8.89
C PHE A 130 -1.14 -32.61 -7.37
N PHE A 131 -1.89 -31.63 -6.86
CA PHE A 131 -2.26 -31.52 -5.45
C PHE A 131 -3.77 -31.31 -5.31
N ASP A 132 -4.37 -31.76 -4.21
CA ASP A 132 -5.74 -31.37 -3.84
C ASP A 132 -5.82 -29.93 -3.30
N SER A 133 -7.04 -29.47 -3.01
CA SER A 133 -7.32 -28.16 -2.41
C SER A 133 -6.63 -27.90 -1.06
N ASP A 134 -6.17 -28.95 -0.37
CA ASP A 134 -5.47 -28.88 0.91
C ASP A 134 -3.95 -28.92 0.75
N TRP A 135 -3.43 -28.83 -0.49
CA TRP A 135 -2.01 -28.93 -0.81
C TRP A 135 -1.38 -30.27 -0.36
N LYS A 136 -2.11 -31.37 -0.53
CA LYS A 136 -1.58 -32.74 -0.44
C LYS A 136 -1.44 -33.33 -1.84
N GLU A 137 -0.30 -33.96 -2.09
CA GLU A 137 0.07 -34.47 -3.42
C GLU A 137 -0.78 -35.69 -3.83
N ILE A 138 -1.21 -35.70 -5.09
CA ILE A 138 -1.95 -36.77 -5.75
C ILE A 138 -1.06 -37.38 -6.82
N ARG A 139 -0.98 -38.71 -6.87
CA ARG A 139 -0.15 -39.38 -7.87
C ARG A 139 -0.77 -39.21 -9.24
N THR A 140 0.07 -38.89 -10.22
CA THR A 140 -0.28 -38.84 -11.65
C THR A 140 -0.83 -40.19 -12.17
N GLU A 141 -0.49 -41.30 -11.49
CA GLU A 141 -1.03 -42.65 -11.75
C GLU A 141 -2.51 -42.80 -11.38
N ASP A 142 -2.99 -42.09 -10.35
CA ASP A 142 -4.38 -42.14 -9.87
C ASP A 142 -5.34 -41.28 -10.74
N MET A 143 -4.79 -40.45 -11.63
CA MET A 143 -5.53 -39.50 -12.48
C MET A 143 -6.15 -40.18 -13.72
N VAL A 144 -7.29 -40.84 -13.54
CA VAL A 144 -8.08 -41.42 -14.65
C VAL A 144 -8.66 -40.30 -15.54
N GLY A 145 -8.09 -40.09 -16.73
CA GLY A 145 -8.57 -39.08 -17.67
C GLY A 145 -7.85 -39.09 -19.03
N SER A 146 -8.31 -38.23 -19.96
CA SER A 146 -7.78 -38.12 -21.33
C SER A 146 -6.39 -37.50 -21.41
N THR A 147 -6.16 -36.37 -20.71
CA THR A 147 -4.88 -35.64 -20.74
C THR A 147 -3.86 -36.30 -19.83
N LYS A 148 -2.93 -37.08 -20.40
CA LYS A 148 -1.79 -37.65 -19.68
C LYS A 148 -0.72 -36.58 -19.41
N VAL A 149 -0.75 -36.00 -18.22
CA VAL A 149 0.36 -35.19 -17.71
C VAL A 149 1.47 -36.14 -17.24
N PRO A 150 2.67 -36.16 -17.86
CA PRO A 150 3.78 -36.96 -17.37
C PRO A 150 4.34 -36.36 -16.08
N SER A 151 4.65 -37.20 -15.10
CA SER A 151 5.14 -36.76 -13.77
C SER A 151 6.47 -35.99 -13.84
N ILE A 152 7.26 -36.23 -14.89
CA ILE A 152 8.54 -35.57 -15.14
C ILE A 152 8.60 -35.16 -16.60
N LEU A 153 8.86 -33.88 -16.82
CA LEU A 153 9.22 -33.36 -18.14
C LEU A 153 10.70 -33.62 -18.36
N ASN A 154 11.00 -34.71 -19.06
CA ASN A 154 12.34 -35.00 -19.59
C ASN A 154 12.66 -34.05 -20.75
N ILE A 155 12.90 -32.79 -20.41
CA ILE A 155 13.28 -31.72 -21.32
C ILE A 155 14.68 -32.03 -21.86
N PRO A 156 14.86 -32.20 -23.18
CA PRO A 156 16.14 -32.56 -23.77
C PRO A 156 17.08 -31.35 -23.76
N SER A 157 17.77 -31.16 -22.64
CA SER A 157 18.91 -30.25 -22.54
C SER A 157 20.20 -30.93 -23.03
N ASP A 158 21.17 -30.13 -23.48
CA ASP A 158 22.56 -30.56 -23.52
C ASP A 158 23.05 -30.74 -22.07
N TRP A 159 22.78 -31.91 -21.48
CA TRP A 159 23.17 -32.29 -20.11
C TRP A 159 24.68 -32.20 -19.84
N ASN A 160 25.48 -32.09 -20.90
CA ASN A 160 26.93 -31.92 -20.86
C ASN A 160 27.37 -30.47 -20.62
N VAL A 161 26.49 -29.47 -20.75
CA VAL A 161 26.80 -28.07 -20.45
C VAL A 161 26.26 -27.70 -19.07
N GLU A 162 27.16 -27.21 -18.23
CA GLU A 162 26.84 -26.82 -16.86
C GLU A 162 25.80 -25.68 -16.83
N ASN A 163 24.70 -25.89 -16.11
CA ASN A 163 23.59 -24.96 -15.95
C ASN A 163 22.79 -24.65 -17.24
N SER A 164 22.61 -25.63 -18.14
CA SER A 164 21.87 -25.48 -19.41
C SER A 164 20.35 -25.72 -19.32
N GLY A 165 19.87 -26.49 -18.34
CA GLY A 165 18.46 -26.91 -18.26
C GLY A 165 17.47 -25.84 -17.76
N PRO A 166 16.17 -26.20 -17.63
CA PRO A 166 15.06 -25.26 -17.50
C PRO A 166 15.13 -24.39 -16.24
N GLU A 167 14.83 -23.10 -16.42
CA GLU A 167 14.71 -22.05 -15.42
C GLU A 167 13.31 -21.40 -15.49
N ASP A 168 12.83 -20.86 -14.37
CA ASP A 168 11.64 -20.00 -14.27
C ASP A 168 10.39 -20.55 -14.99
N GLY A 169 10.02 -21.79 -14.66
CA GLY A 169 8.85 -22.46 -15.24
C GLY A 169 7.54 -21.77 -14.87
N ARG A 170 6.65 -21.57 -15.85
CA ARG A 170 5.33 -20.91 -15.68
C ARG A 170 4.24 -21.73 -16.36
N LEU A 171 3.32 -22.30 -15.57
CA LEU A 171 2.18 -23.09 -16.03
C LEU A 171 1.00 -22.20 -16.45
N PHE A 172 0.31 -22.58 -17.52
CA PHE A 172 -0.97 -21.98 -17.91
C PHE A 172 -1.83 -22.96 -18.71
N ARG A 173 -3.09 -22.60 -18.94
CA ARG A 173 -4.07 -23.34 -19.74
C ARG A 173 -4.56 -22.44 -20.87
N ALA A 174 -4.63 -22.98 -22.08
CA ALA A 174 -5.01 -22.27 -23.30
C ALA A 174 -5.57 -23.25 -24.34
N LEU A 175 -6.04 -22.72 -25.47
CA LEU A 175 -6.30 -23.48 -26.70
C LEU A 175 -7.14 -24.76 -26.50
N LYS A 176 -8.37 -24.61 -26.00
CA LYS A 176 -9.32 -25.71 -25.70
C LYS A 176 -8.84 -26.61 -24.56
N ASP A 177 -8.62 -26.00 -23.40
CA ASP A 177 -8.29 -26.68 -22.13
C ASP A 177 -6.99 -27.48 -22.11
N GLU A 178 -6.05 -27.14 -23.00
CA GLU A 178 -4.72 -27.74 -22.99
C GLU A 178 -3.79 -27.03 -22.00
N PHE A 179 -3.02 -27.81 -21.25
CA PHE A 179 -1.98 -27.31 -20.38
C PHE A 179 -0.70 -27.03 -21.17
N PHE A 180 -0.05 -25.93 -20.81
CA PHE A 180 1.25 -25.51 -21.33
C PHE A 180 2.16 -25.16 -20.16
N ILE A 181 3.46 -25.33 -20.37
CA ILE A 181 4.48 -24.71 -19.53
C ILE A 181 5.50 -24.00 -20.41
N ILE A 182 5.79 -22.75 -20.08
CA ILE A 182 6.98 -22.06 -20.61
C ILE A 182 8.09 -22.07 -19.58
N PHE A 183 9.32 -22.05 -20.04
CA PHE A 183 10.53 -21.98 -19.23
C PHE A 183 11.68 -21.44 -20.09
N ASN A 184 12.73 -20.94 -19.46
CA ASN A 184 13.93 -20.50 -20.18
C ASN A 184 15.04 -21.54 -20.03
N MET A 185 15.84 -21.75 -21.07
CA MET A 185 17.05 -22.58 -21.00
C MET A 185 18.23 -21.82 -21.57
N LYS A 186 19.41 -22.02 -20.99
CA LYS A 186 20.64 -21.45 -21.54
C LYS A 186 21.17 -22.36 -22.64
N LYS A 187 21.36 -21.83 -23.86
CA LYS A 187 21.99 -22.62 -24.95
C LYS A 187 23.43 -23.00 -24.61
N SER A 188 23.86 -24.14 -25.13
CA SER A 188 25.16 -24.75 -24.87
C SER A 188 26.35 -23.92 -25.35
N ASP A 189 26.16 -23.13 -26.40
CA ASP A 189 27.18 -22.37 -27.14
C ASP A 189 27.25 -20.87 -26.81
N SER A 190 26.29 -20.34 -26.03
CA SER A 190 26.06 -18.89 -25.96
C SER A 190 25.46 -18.41 -24.64
N SER A 191 25.38 -17.09 -24.46
CA SER A 191 24.66 -16.45 -23.34
C SER A 191 23.15 -16.36 -23.57
N ALA A 192 22.65 -16.91 -24.68
CA ALA A 192 21.25 -16.91 -25.05
C ALA A 192 20.42 -17.71 -24.03
N ARG A 193 19.27 -17.16 -23.66
CA ARG A 193 18.28 -17.73 -22.73
C ARG A 193 16.89 -17.80 -23.38
N PRO A 194 16.77 -18.38 -24.60
CA PRO A 194 15.47 -18.50 -25.28
C PRO A 194 14.41 -19.12 -24.37
N MET A 195 13.17 -18.72 -24.62
CA MET A 195 12.01 -19.32 -24.01
C MET A 195 11.60 -20.56 -24.81
N TYR A 196 11.33 -21.65 -24.12
CA TYR A 196 10.72 -22.84 -24.68
C TYR A 196 9.30 -22.97 -24.16
N MET A 197 8.40 -23.43 -25.03
CA MET A 197 7.04 -23.83 -24.68
C MET A 197 6.93 -25.35 -24.81
N TYR A 198 6.36 -26.00 -23.80
CA TYR A 198 6.04 -27.43 -23.82
C TYR A 198 4.53 -27.63 -23.73
N ARG A 199 4.01 -28.46 -24.63
CA ARG A 199 2.59 -28.68 -24.88
C ARG A 199 2.17 -30.07 -24.41
N PHE A 200 1.36 -30.15 -23.34
CA PHE A 200 1.21 -31.40 -22.58
C PHE A 200 0.46 -32.53 -23.29
N SER A 201 -0.50 -32.28 -24.19
CA SER A 201 -1.23 -33.38 -24.85
C SER A 201 -0.43 -34.07 -25.95
N THR A 202 0.46 -33.32 -26.60
CA THR A 202 1.32 -33.80 -27.71
C THR A 202 2.70 -34.25 -27.23
N GLY A 203 3.12 -33.78 -26.05
CA GLY A 203 4.48 -33.92 -25.55
C GLY A 203 5.52 -33.12 -26.35
N SER A 204 5.08 -32.19 -27.21
CA SER A 204 5.96 -31.39 -28.07
C SER A 204 6.59 -30.23 -27.31
N MET A 205 7.83 -29.90 -27.70
CA MET A 205 8.59 -28.76 -27.20
C MET A 205 8.99 -27.86 -28.37
N GLN A 206 8.84 -26.56 -28.20
CA GLN A 206 9.06 -25.54 -29.23
C GLN A 206 9.92 -24.41 -28.66
N GLU A 207 10.90 -23.93 -29.42
CA GLU A 207 11.63 -22.70 -29.09
C GLU A 207 10.80 -21.51 -29.58
N LEU A 208 10.38 -20.63 -28.66
CA LEU A 208 9.67 -19.41 -29.02
C LEU A 208 10.68 -18.38 -29.53
N SER A 209 10.56 -18.01 -30.81
CA SER A 209 11.49 -17.12 -31.48
C SER A 209 10.78 -15.86 -32.01
N ILE A 210 11.40 -14.70 -31.76
CA ILE A 210 10.92 -13.38 -32.22
C ILE A 210 11.72 -13.05 -33.49
N PRO A 211 11.14 -13.12 -34.71
CA PRO A 211 11.93 -13.13 -35.95
C PRO A 211 12.69 -11.83 -36.27
N GLU A 212 12.24 -10.69 -35.75
CA GLU A 212 12.61 -9.36 -36.27
C GLU A 212 13.83 -8.73 -35.57
N HIS A 213 14.09 -9.06 -34.29
CA HIS A 213 15.19 -8.46 -33.53
C HIS A 213 16.46 -9.31 -33.55
N ARG A 214 17.37 -9.01 -34.49
CA ARG A 214 18.76 -9.50 -34.48
C ARG A 214 19.66 -8.84 -33.42
N GLU A 215 19.11 -7.96 -32.60
CA GLU A 215 19.85 -7.27 -31.54
C GLU A 215 20.04 -8.18 -30.33
N LYS A 216 21.30 -8.33 -29.89
CA LYS A 216 21.71 -9.33 -28.88
C LYS A 216 21.02 -9.24 -27.53
N ALA A 217 20.36 -8.11 -27.21
CA ALA A 217 19.69 -7.88 -25.94
C ALA A 217 18.48 -8.79 -25.72
N PHE A 218 17.59 -8.94 -26.73
CA PHE A 218 16.35 -9.69 -26.58
C PHE A 218 16.57 -11.20 -26.35
N VAL A 219 17.67 -11.75 -26.86
CA VAL A 219 18.00 -13.19 -26.77
C VAL A 219 18.41 -13.63 -25.34
N ILE A 220 18.54 -12.70 -24.40
CA ILE A 220 19.02 -12.94 -23.02
C ILE A 220 17.84 -12.95 -22.02
N GLU A 221 16.66 -12.49 -22.41
CA GLU A 221 15.55 -12.23 -21.49
C GLU A 221 14.75 -13.49 -21.10
N LYS A 222 14.47 -13.61 -19.80
CA LYS A 222 13.77 -14.73 -19.15
C LYS A 222 12.42 -14.39 -18.52
N ASN A 223 12.04 -13.12 -18.46
CA ASN A 223 10.90 -12.64 -17.68
C ASN A 223 9.64 -12.40 -18.53
N TRP A 224 9.18 -13.43 -19.22
CA TRP A 224 7.97 -13.38 -20.05
C TRP A 224 6.76 -13.95 -19.30
N SER A 225 5.65 -13.22 -19.31
CA SER A 225 4.40 -13.54 -18.64
C SER A 225 3.31 -13.87 -19.66
N PRO A 226 2.79 -15.11 -19.73
CA PRO A 226 1.71 -15.46 -20.66
C PRO A 226 0.39 -14.83 -20.21
N ILE A 227 -0.41 -14.38 -21.19
CA ILE A 227 -1.78 -13.87 -21.03
C ILE A 227 -2.64 -14.46 -22.15
N ILE A 228 -3.79 -15.03 -21.80
CA ILE A 228 -4.66 -15.76 -22.73
C ILE A 228 -5.97 -15.00 -22.91
N ILE A 229 -6.21 -14.48 -24.11
CA ILE A 229 -7.45 -13.75 -24.47
C ILE A 229 -8.47 -14.72 -25.07
N ASP A 230 -8.01 -15.64 -25.90
CA ASP A 230 -8.83 -16.50 -26.75
C ASP A 230 -8.18 -17.88 -26.97
N ASP A 231 -8.93 -18.78 -27.62
CA ASP A 231 -8.52 -20.17 -27.92
C ASP A 231 -7.64 -20.33 -29.18
N SER A 232 -7.07 -19.23 -29.70
CA SER A 232 -6.22 -19.21 -30.90
C SER A 232 -4.84 -18.58 -30.68
N HIS A 233 -4.71 -17.61 -29.77
CA HIS A 233 -3.49 -16.83 -29.59
C HIS A 233 -2.94 -16.89 -28.17
N ILE A 234 -1.63 -17.13 -28.04
CA ILE A 234 -0.90 -17.07 -26.77
C ILE A 234 -0.09 -15.76 -26.79
N TYR A 235 -0.53 -14.79 -26.00
CA TYR A 235 0.15 -13.51 -25.88
C TYR A 235 1.17 -13.56 -24.74
N PHE A 236 2.33 -12.94 -24.93
CA PHE A 236 3.39 -12.83 -23.93
C PHE A 236 3.64 -11.35 -23.61
N VAL A 237 3.36 -10.99 -22.35
CA VAL A 237 3.73 -9.73 -21.74
C VAL A 237 5.18 -9.77 -21.30
N TYR A 238 5.90 -8.68 -21.54
CA TYR A 238 7.24 -8.44 -21.01
C TYR A 238 7.43 -6.94 -20.75
N ASN A 239 8.39 -6.57 -19.89
CA ASN A 239 8.70 -5.16 -19.62
C ASN A 239 10.21 -4.93 -19.47
N PHE A 240 10.73 -4.00 -20.28
CA PHE A 240 12.07 -3.43 -20.18
C PHE A 240 11.96 -1.99 -20.70
N GLU A 241 12.02 -1.02 -19.78
CA GLU A 241 11.77 0.42 -19.96
C GLU A 241 10.34 0.79 -20.40
N ASN A 242 9.76 0.01 -21.31
CA ASN A 242 8.36 0.06 -21.72
C ASN A 242 7.80 -1.37 -21.72
N PHE A 243 6.51 -1.49 -21.39
CA PHE A 243 5.79 -2.76 -21.47
C PHE A 243 5.63 -3.15 -22.94
N GLN A 244 5.70 -4.43 -23.25
CA GLN A 244 5.65 -4.98 -24.60
C GLN A 244 4.77 -6.22 -24.60
N VAL A 245 4.02 -6.41 -25.68
CA VAL A 245 3.25 -7.64 -25.89
C VAL A 245 3.58 -8.23 -27.25
N ILE A 246 3.69 -9.55 -27.26
CA ILE A 246 4.01 -10.39 -28.41
C ILE A 246 2.90 -11.42 -28.55
N ASP A 247 2.33 -11.55 -29.74
CA ASP A 247 1.36 -12.58 -30.11
C ASP A 247 2.13 -13.75 -30.74
N CYS A 248 2.00 -14.93 -30.14
CA CYS A 248 2.49 -16.18 -30.70
C CYS A 248 1.31 -17.12 -30.99
N THR A 249 1.27 -17.64 -32.22
CA THR A 249 0.46 -18.83 -32.55
C THR A 249 1.12 -20.09 -31.98
N ASP A 250 0.36 -21.17 -31.79
CA ASP A 250 0.91 -22.47 -31.34
C ASP A 250 1.91 -23.11 -32.32
N GLU A 251 1.90 -22.74 -33.59
CA GLU A 251 2.92 -23.12 -34.58
C GLU A 251 4.23 -22.29 -34.48
N GLY A 252 4.33 -21.32 -33.56
CA GLY A 252 5.59 -20.72 -33.12
C GLY A 252 6.08 -19.37 -33.68
N PRO A 253 5.59 -18.78 -34.80
CA PRO A 253 6.00 -17.44 -35.20
C PRO A 253 5.40 -16.37 -34.25
N CYS A 254 6.26 -15.75 -33.45
CA CYS A 254 5.89 -14.69 -32.51
C CYS A 254 6.07 -13.30 -33.13
N LYS A 255 5.00 -12.50 -33.23
CA LYS A 255 5.01 -11.12 -33.76
C LYS A 255 4.77 -10.10 -32.62
N ARG A 256 5.41 -8.93 -32.67
CA ARG A 256 5.13 -7.84 -31.72
C ARG A 256 3.81 -7.18 -32.07
N VAL A 257 2.89 -7.06 -31.11
CA VAL A 257 1.53 -6.54 -31.35
C VAL A 257 1.42 -5.01 -31.20
N GLN A 258 2.49 -4.39 -30.70
CA GLN A 258 2.54 -3.00 -30.21
C GLN A 258 1.66 -2.76 -28.97
N GLY A 259 2.15 -1.89 -28.09
CA GLY A 259 1.35 -1.22 -27.09
C GLY A 259 1.97 0.13 -26.78
N ASP A 260 1.19 1.20 -26.88
CA ASP A 260 1.62 2.55 -26.56
C ASP A 260 1.45 2.79 -25.04
N PHE A 261 2.31 2.15 -24.26
CA PHE A 261 2.29 2.24 -22.80
C PHE A 261 2.84 3.59 -22.34
N LYS A 262 1.98 4.61 -22.38
CA LYS A 262 2.22 5.96 -21.84
C LYS A 262 2.75 5.93 -20.40
N ARG A 263 2.35 4.92 -19.62
CA ARG A 263 2.89 4.58 -18.31
C ARG A 263 4.15 3.72 -18.44
N LYS A 264 5.32 4.30 -18.16
CA LYS A 264 6.58 3.54 -17.98
C LYS A 264 6.54 2.77 -16.65
N PRO A 265 6.51 1.42 -16.61
CA PRO A 265 6.26 0.67 -15.37
C PRO A 265 7.49 0.55 -14.44
N GLY A 266 8.45 1.47 -14.53
CA GLY A 266 9.70 1.43 -13.77
C GLY A 266 10.48 0.13 -13.94
N PHE A 267 10.97 -0.41 -12.83
CA PHE A 267 11.85 -1.58 -12.76
C PHE A 267 11.11 -2.95 -12.75
N LEU A 268 9.83 -2.99 -13.15
CA LEU A 268 9.07 -4.24 -13.31
C LEU A 268 9.71 -5.13 -14.40
N ARG A 269 10.07 -6.36 -14.08
CA ARG A 269 10.67 -7.37 -14.96
C ARG A 269 9.78 -8.60 -15.05
N GLY A 270 8.73 -8.51 -15.85
CA GLY A 270 7.75 -9.59 -16.02
C GLY A 270 7.14 -10.05 -14.71
N GLY A 271 6.76 -11.33 -14.63
CA GLY A 271 6.11 -11.91 -13.47
C GLY A 271 5.61 -13.33 -13.70
N SER A 272 4.51 -13.65 -13.02
CA SER A 272 3.73 -14.86 -13.23
C SER A 272 2.93 -14.84 -14.54
N PRO A 273 2.28 -15.96 -14.92
CA PRO A 273 1.09 -15.96 -15.78
C PRO A 273 0.05 -14.93 -15.32
N TYR A 274 -0.66 -14.35 -16.27
CA TYR A 274 -1.83 -13.50 -16.04
C TYR A 274 -3.10 -14.35 -15.96
N VAL A 275 -3.78 -14.28 -14.82
CA VAL A 275 -5.05 -14.95 -14.56
C VAL A 275 -6.20 -14.01 -14.91
N ARG A 276 -7.15 -14.46 -15.74
CA ARG A 276 -8.32 -13.66 -16.14
C ARG A 276 -9.30 -13.49 -14.97
N LEU A 277 -9.83 -12.29 -14.80
CA LEU A 277 -10.74 -11.93 -13.72
C LEU A 277 -12.19 -12.26 -14.10
N GLY A 278 -12.55 -13.54 -13.92
CA GLY A 278 -13.87 -14.08 -14.26
C GLY A 278 -14.19 -13.84 -15.73
N ASP A 279 -15.40 -13.36 -16.00
CA ASP A 279 -15.84 -13.05 -17.37
C ASP A 279 -15.38 -11.69 -17.92
N THR A 280 -14.65 -10.88 -17.13
CA THR A 280 -14.18 -9.56 -17.58
C THR A 280 -13.09 -9.65 -18.65
N ASN A 281 -12.63 -8.47 -19.11
CA ASN A 281 -11.44 -8.28 -19.95
C ASN A 281 -10.21 -7.85 -19.13
N TYR A 282 -10.26 -7.98 -17.79
CA TYR A 282 -9.16 -7.66 -16.88
C TYR A 282 -8.41 -8.92 -16.43
N TYR A 283 -7.13 -8.75 -16.16
CA TYR A 283 -6.19 -9.83 -15.88
C TYR A 283 -5.24 -9.45 -14.75
N LEU A 284 -4.97 -10.41 -13.87
CA LEU A 284 -4.18 -10.23 -12.65
C LEU A 284 -2.89 -11.05 -12.71
N SER A 285 -1.75 -10.46 -12.34
CA SER A 285 -0.47 -11.17 -12.26
C SER A 285 0.41 -10.66 -11.11
N LEU A 286 1.23 -11.55 -10.55
CA LEU A 286 2.33 -11.20 -9.67
C LEU A 286 3.53 -10.77 -10.53
N GLY A 287 3.65 -9.46 -10.74
CA GLY A 287 4.85 -8.87 -11.32
C GLY A 287 6.04 -8.92 -10.37
N ILE A 288 7.24 -8.75 -10.90
CA ILE A 288 8.49 -8.74 -10.11
C ILE A 288 9.23 -7.41 -10.37
N ILE A 289 9.46 -6.61 -9.34
CA ILE A 289 10.39 -5.46 -9.44
C ILE A 289 11.82 -5.96 -9.16
N HIS A 290 12.74 -5.63 -10.07
CA HIS A 290 14.16 -5.93 -9.96
C HIS A 290 14.96 -4.65 -9.70
N ALA A 291 15.34 -4.42 -8.45
CA ALA A 291 16.12 -3.26 -8.03
C ALA A 291 17.60 -3.63 -7.87
N GLU A 292 18.47 -2.88 -8.54
CA GLU A 292 19.92 -2.99 -8.39
C GLU A 292 20.42 -1.86 -7.47
N TYR A 293 21.06 -2.20 -6.35
CA TYR A 293 21.55 -1.20 -5.40
C TYR A 293 22.95 -0.69 -5.81
N PRO A 294 23.15 0.61 -6.12
CA PRO A 294 24.38 1.12 -6.73
C PRO A 294 25.58 1.27 -5.77
N LYS A 295 25.60 0.57 -4.63
CA LYS A 295 26.63 0.70 -3.59
C LYS A 295 27.49 -0.56 -3.45
N GLN A 296 28.51 -0.65 -4.31
CA GLN A 296 29.71 -1.50 -4.21
C GLN A 296 29.54 -3.03 -4.17
N VAL A 297 28.34 -3.57 -3.94
CA VAL A 297 28.00 -4.98 -4.08
C VAL A 297 26.87 -5.14 -5.09
N PHE A 298 26.95 -6.15 -5.95
CA PHE A 298 25.89 -6.53 -6.90
C PHE A 298 24.71 -7.23 -6.19
N CYS A 299 24.04 -6.50 -5.30
CA CYS A 299 22.83 -6.96 -4.63
C CYS A 299 21.61 -6.73 -5.53
N HIS A 300 21.13 -7.82 -6.13
CA HIS A 300 19.88 -7.87 -6.89
C HIS A 300 18.70 -8.10 -5.93
N VAL A 301 17.80 -7.13 -5.83
CA VAL A 301 16.61 -7.20 -4.98
C VAL A 301 15.38 -7.50 -5.84
N TYR A 302 14.67 -8.57 -5.48
CA TYR A 302 13.45 -9.06 -6.13
C TYR A 302 12.27 -8.89 -5.17
N ARG A 303 11.37 -7.95 -5.51
CA ARG A 303 10.16 -7.67 -4.72
C ARG A 303 8.92 -7.88 -5.58
N PRO A 304 7.93 -8.67 -5.15
CA PRO A 304 6.71 -8.88 -5.90
C PRO A 304 5.82 -7.61 -5.90
N VAL A 305 5.04 -7.45 -6.97
CA VAL A 305 3.98 -6.46 -7.12
C VAL A 305 2.73 -7.11 -7.69
N LEU A 306 1.56 -6.61 -7.33
CA LEU A 306 0.32 -6.97 -8.01
C LEU A 306 0.21 -6.11 -9.28
N THR A 307 -0.14 -6.72 -10.41
CA THR A 307 -0.35 -6.02 -11.68
C THR A 307 -1.72 -6.35 -12.25
N ILE A 308 -2.46 -5.33 -12.68
CA ILE A 308 -3.75 -5.47 -13.39
C ILE A 308 -3.60 -4.92 -14.80
N VAL A 309 -3.94 -5.74 -15.78
CA VAL A 309 -3.90 -5.41 -17.20
C VAL A 309 -5.30 -5.58 -17.80
N GLN A 310 -5.74 -4.63 -18.61
CA GLN A 310 -6.90 -4.79 -19.48
C GLN A 310 -6.42 -5.25 -20.86
N ALA A 311 -7.12 -6.20 -21.45
CA ALA A 311 -6.88 -6.65 -22.82
C ALA A 311 -8.14 -6.43 -23.67
N PHE A 312 -7.99 -5.76 -24.80
CA PHE A 312 -9.09 -5.51 -25.73
C PHE A 312 -9.14 -6.64 -26.77
N ARG A 313 -10.34 -7.10 -27.12
CA ARG A 313 -10.53 -8.27 -28.00
C ARG A 313 -10.61 -7.91 -29.48
N ASP A 314 -11.25 -6.78 -29.79
CA ASP A 314 -11.51 -6.37 -31.18
C ASP A 314 -10.24 -5.86 -31.87
N GLU A 315 -9.32 -5.29 -31.10
CA GLU A 315 -7.94 -5.00 -31.47
C GLU A 315 -7.02 -5.51 -30.34
N PRO A 316 -6.07 -6.43 -30.61
CA PRO A 316 -5.26 -7.14 -29.59
C PRO A 316 -4.24 -6.21 -28.93
N SER A 317 -4.77 -5.32 -28.10
CA SER A 317 -4.11 -4.22 -27.43
C SER A 317 -4.31 -4.33 -25.93
N PHE A 318 -3.39 -3.74 -25.17
CA PHE A 318 -3.25 -4.01 -23.75
C PHE A 318 -2.96 -2.70 -23.00
N GLU A 319 -3.59 -2.50 -21.85
CA GLU A 319 -3.32 -1.34 -20.99
C GLU A 319 -2.97 -1.80 -19.57
N LEU A 320 -1.87 -1.26 -19.02
CA LEU A 320 -1.47 -1.49 -17.63
C LEU A 320 -2.27 -0.56 -16.71
N ILE A 321 -3.36 -1.11 -16.16
CA ILE A 321 -4.36 -0.41 -15.35
C ILE A 321 -3.80 -0.04 -13.98
N TYR A 322 -3.06 -0.95 -13.37
CA TYR A 322 -2.54 -0.80 -12.02
C TYR A 322 -1.28 -1.64 -11.79
N THR A 323 -0.36 -1.10 -11.02
CA THR A 323 0.76 -1.82 -10.40
C THR A 323 0.77 -1.43 -8.93
N SER A 324 0.83 -2.39 -8.02
CA SER A 324 0.97 -2.10 -6.59
C SER A 324 2.35 -1.53 -6.28
N GLU A 325 2.48 -0.88 -5.12
CA GLU A 325 3.78 -0.76 -4.48
C GLU A 325 4.38 -2.16 -4.26
N PRO A 326 5.71 -2.33 -4.39
CA PRO A 326 6.38 -3.59 -4.10
C PRO A 326 6.21 -4.00 -2.64
N PHE A 327 5.67 -5.20 -2.43
CA PHE A 327 5.28 -5.70 -1.12
C PHE A 327 6.27 -6.73 -0.59
N ASP A 328 6.62 -6.63 0.69
CA ASP A 328 7.51 -7.58 1.36
C ASP A 328 6.71 -8.40 2.38
N PHE A 329 7.15 -9.64 2.60
CA PHE A 329 6.66 -10.47 3.70
C PHE A 329 7.40 -10.14 4.98
N GLU A 330 6.73 -10.22 6.13
CA GLU A 330 7.39 -9.98 7.41
C GLU A 330 8.61 -10.90 7.60
N LYS A 331 9.59 -10.40 8.36
CA LYS A 331 10.85 -11.09 8.71
C LYS A 331 10.65 -12.51 9.26
N ARG A 332 9.46 -12.84 9.77
CA ARG A 332 9.13 -14.15 10.35
C ARG A 332 9.16 -15.30 9.35
N ILE A 333 8.82 -15.09 8.08
CA ILE A 333 8.96 -16.14 7.05
C ILE A 333 10.45 -16.51 6.84
N PHE A 334 11.35 -15.57 7.12
CA PHE A 334 12.80 -15.70 6.96
C PHE A 334 13.55 -16.20 8.22
N LEU A 335 12.84 -16.72 9.24
CA LEU A 335 13.43 -17.30 10.46
C LEU A 335 14.05 -18.69 10.21
N TYR A 336 14.98 -18.78 9.25
CA TYR A 336 15.74 -19.98 8.92
C TYR A 336 17.20 -19.89 9.37
N PRO A 337 17.83 -21.00 9.80
CA PRO A 337 19.27 -21.00 10.05
C PRO A 337 20.04 -20.68 8.77
N PRO A 338 21.15 -19.90 8.84
CA PRO A 338 21.76 -19.26 7.67
C PRO A 338 22.38 -20.19 6.61
N GLY A 339 22.39 -21.51 6.82
CA GLY A 339 23.06 -22.48 5.94
C GLY A 339 22.35 -22.84 4.61
N HIS A 340 21.12 -22.38 4.37
CA HIS A 340 20.28 -22.92 3.27
C HIS A 340 20.19 -22.07 1.98
N PHE A 341 20.82 -20.90 1.94
CA PHE A 341 20.86 -20.05 0.73
C PHE A 341 21.71 -20.66 -0.40
N ARG A 342 21.70 -20.02 -1.58
CA ARG A 342 22.38 -20.54 -2.79
C ARG A 342 23.87 -20.81 -2.53
N SER A 343 24.55 -19.90 -1.84
CA SER A 343 25.72 -20.19 -1.00
C SER A 343 25.71 -19.35 0.28
N LEU A 344 26.48 -19.77 1.28
CA LEU A 344 26.75 -18.97 2.49
C LEU A 344 27.53 -17.68 2.18
N ASN A 345 28.29 -17.64 1.08
CA ASN A 345 29.07 -16.47 0.69
C ASN A 345 28.20 -15.35 0.12
N ASP A 346 27.11 -15.68 -0.58
CA ASP A 346 26.17 -14.71 -1.15
C ASP A 346 25.41 -13.95 -0.03
N MET A 347 25.25 -14.58 1.14
CA MET A 347 24.52 -14.02 2.29
C MET A 347 25.31 -12.94 3.05
N HIS A 348 26.62 -12.80 2.83
CA HIS A 348 27.51 -11.97 3.64
C HIS A 348 27.87 -10.60 3.03
N LEU A 349 27.34 -10.25 1.86
CA LEU A 349 27.63 -8.97 1.19
C LEU A 349 26.38 -8.10 0.95
N CYS A 350 25.18 -8.66 1.20
CA CYS A 350 23.92 -7.93 1.21
C CYS A 350 23.34 -7.99 2.63
N ASP A 351 23.81 -7.11 3.52
CA ASP A 351 23.56 -7.13 4.98
C ASP A 351 22.10 -6.80 5.38
N GLY A 352 21.15 -7.62 4.95
CA GLY A 352 19.76 -7.57 5.39
C GLY A 352 18.94 -8.76 4.88
N PRO A 353 17.87 -9.16 5.60
CA PRO A 353 16.97 -10.26 5.19
C PRO A 353 16.03 -9.83 4.05
N MET A 354 16.49 -8.99 3.13
CA MET A 354 15.65 -8.28 2.17
C MET A 354 15.59 -9.02 0.82
N SER A 355 14.39 -9.53 0.54
CA SER A 355 13.81 -9.60 -0.80
C SER A 355 14.65 -10.29 -1.89
N TRP A 356 14.79 -11.61 -1.73
CA TRP A 356 14.84 -12.55 -2.85
C TRP A 356 13.48 -13.26 -2.97
N THR A 357 12.38 -12.50 -3.10
CA THR A 357 11.04 -13.08 -3.18
C THR A 357 10.47 -12.93 -4.58
N VAL A 358 10.31 -14.05 -5.27
CA VAL A 358 9.83 -14.10 -6.65
C VAL A 358 8.39 -14.61 -6.64
N GLY A 359 7.45 -13.80 -7.13
CA GLY A 359 6.07 -14.24 -7.36
C GLY A 359 6.00 -15.06 -8.65
N ASN A 360 5.70 -16.36 -8.53
CA ASN A 360 5.79 -17.30 -9.65
C ASN A 360 4.42 -17.57 -10.31
N SER A 361 3.34 -17.62 -9.51
CA SER A 361 1.97 -17.88 -9.98
C SER A 361 0.91 -17.48 -8.97
N ILE A 362 -0.14 -16.80 -9.42
CA ILE A 362 -1.45 -16.86 -8.75
C ILE A 362 -2.03 -18.24 -9.14
N ALA A 363 -2.00 -19.19 -8.21
CA ALA A 363 -2.38 -20.57 -8.47
C ALA A 363 -3.90 -20.75 -8.51
N LYS A 364 -4.60 -20.20 -7.53
CA LYS A 364 -6.08 -20.13 -7.50
C LYS A 364 -6.48 -18.68 -7.27
N LEU A 365 -7.53 -18.25 -7.96
CA LEU A 365 -8.20 -16.97 -7.74
C LEU A 365 -9.71 -17.23 -7.66
N ASP A 366 -10.22 -17.32 -6.45
CA ASP A 366 -11.61 -17.64 -6.13
C ASP A 366 -12.37 -16.33 -5.87
N MET A 367 -12.86 -15.70 -6.94
CA MET A 367 -13.55 -14.41 -6.87
C MET A 367 -14.89 -14.47 -6.12
N GLU A 368 -15.47 -15.67 -5.92
CA GLU A 368 -16.75 -15.86 -5.22
C GLU A 368 -16.58 -15.96 -3.71
N ASN A 369 -15.53 -16.67 -3.25
CA ASN A 369 -15.22 -16.85 -1.83
C ASN A 369 -14.18 -15.85 -1.31
N ASP A 370 -13.66 -15.01 -2.20
CA ASP A 370 -12.49 -14.12 -2.03
C ASP A 370 -11.26 -14.81 -1.43
N ILE A 371 -10.82 -15.90 -2.08
CA ILE A 371 -9.64 -16.68 -1.67
C ILE A 371 -8.65 -16.79 -2.84
N SER A 372 -7.41 -16.37 -2.61
CA SER A 372 -6.32 -16.46 -3.59
C SER A 372 -5.15 -17.28 -3.06
N ASP A 373 -4.87 -18.43 -3.66
CA ASP A 373 -3.65 -19.20 -3.40
C ASP A 373 -2.54 -18.69 -4.35
N MET A 374 -1.44 -18.17 -3.80
CA MET A 374 -0.33 -17.56 -4.54
C MET A 374 1.00 -18.24 -4.20
N ILE A 375 1.86 -18.48 -5.19
CA ILE A 375 3.11 -19.22 -5.03
C ILE A 375 4.31 -18.30 -5.21
N PHE A 376 5.24 -18.39 -4.26
CA PHE A 376 6.48 -17.63 -4.25
C PHE A 376 7.70 -18.53 -4.13
N THR A 377 8.83 -18.09 -4.67
CA THR A 377 10.16 -18.57 -4.31
C THR A 377 10.81 -17.62 -3.33
N LEU A 378 11.42 -18.17 -2.29
CA LEU A 378 12.29 -17.46 -1.36
C LEU A 378 13.76 -17.87 -1.60
N GLY A 379 14.63 -16.90 -1.85
CA GLY A 379 16.09 -17.05 -1.81
C GLY A 379 16.70 -17.99 -2.86
N ASP A 380 16.04 -18.21 -4.00
CA ASP A 380 16.36 -19.29 -4.95
C ASP A 380 16.58 -20.65 -4.24
N ALA A 381 15.75 -20.96 -3.23
CA ALA A 381 15.94 -22.12 -2.37
C ALA A 381 14.65 -22.83 -1.91
N ARG A 382 13.56 -22.09 -1.65
CA ARG A 382 12.32 -22.62 -1.05
C ARG A 382 11.07 -22.22 -1.84
N ALA A 383 10.16 -23.17 -1.97
CA ALA A 383 8.79 -23.02 -2.44
C ALA A 383 7.87 -22.67 -1.26
N VAL A 384 7.05 -21.63 -1.35
CA VAL A 384 5.97 -21.38 -0.38
C VAL A 384 4.64 -21.09 -1.11
N SER A 385 3.55 -21.64 -0.58
CA SER A 385 2.20 -21.23 -0.95
C SER A 385 1.64 -20.29 0.10
N LEU A 386 1.06 -19.17 -0.33
CA LEU A 386 0.44 -18.14 0.48
C LEU A 386 -1.04 -18.00 0.08
N LYS A 387 -1.95 -18.30 1.00
CA LYS A 387 -3.39 -18.11 0.81
C LYS A 387 -3.80 -16.75 1.36
N ALA A 388 -4.20 -15.83 0.48
CA ALA A 388 -4.71 -14.50 0.83
C ALA A 388 -6.24 -14.45 0.74
N ILE A 389 -6.87 -13.75 1.69
CA ILE A 389 -8.33 -13.55 1.74
C ILE A 389 -8.64 -12.05 1.62
N GLY A 390 -9.47 -11.63 0.66
CA GLY A 390 -9.80 -10.21 0.41
C GLY A 390 -9.14 -9.58 -0.82
N LEU A 391 -8.33 -10.35 -1.57
CA LEU A 391 -7.63 -9.85 -2.77
C LEU A 391 -8.61 -9.51 -3.91
N SER A 392 -9.71 -10.23 -4.00
CA SER A 392 -10.73 -10.11 -5.05
C SER A 392 -11.54 -8.83 -4.88
N ALA A 393 -11.94 -8.50 -3.64
CA ALA A 393 -12.58 -7.23 -3.30
C ALA A 393 -11.67 -6.04 -3.63
N VAL A 394 -10.38 -6.10 -3.26
CA VAL A 394 -9.38 -5.07 -3.60
C VAL A 394 -9.23 -4.90 -5.11
N VAL A 395 -9.09 -6.00 -5.85
CA VAL A 395 -8.92 -5.99 -7.32
C VAL A 395 -10.17 -5.45 -8.02
N ASN A 396 -11.36 -5.89 -7.62
CA ASN A 396 -12.63 -5.36 -8.11
C ASN A 396 -12.72 -3.84 -7.84
N LYS A 397 -12.30 -3.39 -6.65
CA LYS A 397 -12.37 -1.97 -6.29
C LYS A 397 -11.44 -1.08 -7.12
N ILE A 398 -10.26 -1.59 -7.48
CA ILE A 398 -9.33 -0.91 -8.39
C ILE A 398 -9.96 -0.79 -9.79
N ILE A 399 -10.62 -1.85 -10.27
CA ILE A 399 -11.32 -1.87 -11.57
C ILE A 399 -12.49 -0.88 -11.59
N GLU A 400 -13.39 -0.91 -10.60
CA GLU A 400 -14.47 0.09 -10.46
C GLU A 400 -13.93 1.53 -10.53
N THR A 401 -12.83 1.80 -9.83
CA THR A 401 -12.23 3.14 -9.76
C THR A 401 -11.61 3.55 -11.08
N TYR A 402 -11.08 2.60 -11.86
CA TYR A 402 -10.60 2.83 -13.23
C TYR A 402 -11.75 3.09 -14.21
N GLU A 403 -12.77 2.23 -14.24
CA GLU A 403 -13.91 2.34 -15.15
C GLU A 403 -14.72 3.63 -14.96
N LEU A 404 -14.77 4.15 -13.72
CA LEU A 404 -15.36 5.46 -13.41
C LEU A 404 -14.48 6.65 -13.84
N GLY A 405 -13.31 6.43 -14.43
CA GLY A 405 -12.35 7.47 -14.80
C GLY A 405 -11.67 8.17 -13.62
N ASN A 406 -11.73 7.57 -12.42
CA ASN A 406 -11.35 8.20 -11.15
C ASN A 406 -9.98 7.77 -10.60
N LEU A 407 -9.27 6.82 -11.24
CA LEU A 407 -7.86 6.59 -10.89
C LEU A 407 -7.02 7.81 -11.31
N PRO A 408 -6.32 8.49 -10.38
CA PRO A 408 -5.56 9.69 -10.69
C PRO A 408 -4.44 9.37 -11.67
N VAL A 409 -4.43 10.08 -12.80
CA VAL A 409 -3.36 10.00 -13.78
C VAL A 409 -2.19 10.85 -13.27
N GLU A 410 -1.02 10.22 -13.15
CA GLU A 410 0.31 10.78 -12.84
C GLU A 410 0.66 11.15 -11.38
N ASP A 411 -0.29 11.36 -10.47
CA ASP A 411 0.06 11.87 -9.11
C ASP A 411 0.44 10.82 -8.06
N LYS A 412 1.29 11.22 -7.10
CA LYS A 412 2.01 10.34 -6.13
C LYS A 412 1.14 9.70 -5.02
N CYS A 413 -0.17 9.60 -5.20
CA CYS A 413 -1.09 9.18 -4.15
C CYS A 413 -1.23 7.64 -3.98
N SER A 414 -0.46 6.84 -4.72
CA SER A 414 -0.41 5.37 -4.56
C SER A 414 -0.02 4.93 -3.13
N GLU A 415 0.78 5.73 -2.43
CA GLU A 415 1.24 5.47 -1.05
C GLU A 415 0.11 5.19 -0.03
N LYS A 416 -1.11 5.69 -0.27
CA LYS A 416 -2.25 5.49 0.66
C LYS A 416 -3.11 4.27 0.34
N LEU A 417 -3.26 3.92 -0.93
CA LEU A 417 -4.07 2.76 -1.34
C LEU A 417 -3.33 1.42 -1.19
N THR A 418 -2.01 1.45 -0.96
CA THR A 418 -1.16 0.27 -1.19
C THR A 418 -0.26 -0.11 -0.02
N LYS A 419 -0.49 0.43 1.18
CA LYS A 419 0.16 -0.05 2.41
C LYS A 419 -0.53 -1.28 2.97
N PHE A 420 -0.56 -2.35 2.16
CA PHE A 420 -0.86 -3.70 2.60
C PHE A 420 0.30 -4.23 3.45
N TYR A 421 0.27 -3.91 4.74
CA TYR A 421 1.06 -4.65 5.73
C TYR A 421 0.40 -6.02 5.89
N PHE A 422 1.01 -7.07 5.35
CA PHE A 422 0.56 -8.44 5.61
C PHE A 422 0.92 -8.81 7.04
N ASN A 423 0.01 -8.55 7.97
CA ASN A 423 0.14 -9.06 9.32
C ASN A 423 0.07 -10.59 9.26
N LEU A 424 1.10 -11.26 9.80
CA LEU A 424 1.22 -12.72 9.84
C LEU A 424 1.14 -13.26 11.28
N ASP A 425 0.61 -12.49 12.24
CA ASP A 425 0.60 -12.82 13.67
C ASP A 425 -0.23 -14.07 14.01
N ASP A 426 -1.36 -14.30 13.32
CA ASP A 426 -2.27 -15.43 13.59
C ASP A 426 -1.75 -16.79 13.07
N LEU A 427 -0.56 -16.85 12.46
CA LEU A 427 0.03 -18.09 11.95
C LEU A 427 0.70 -18.94 13.03
N SER A 428 -0.12 -19.75 13.70
CA SER A 428 0.36 -20.93 14.44
C SER A 428 0.96 -21.98 13.48
N LEU A 429 2.28 -21.92 13.26
CA LEU A 429 3.00 -22.89 12.43
C LEU A 429 2.85 -24.32 13.00
N PRO A 430 2.35 -25.31 12.22
CA PRO A 430 2.28 -26.69 12.68
C PRO A 430 3.69 -27.29 12.79
N LYS A 431 4.00 -27.89 13.95
CA LYS A 431 5.26 -28.62 14.16
C LYS A 431 5.25 -29.92 13.36
N ILE A 432 6.18 -30.06 12.42
CA ILE A 432 6.38 -31.26 11.60
C ILE A 432 7.85 -31.70 11.77
N GLY A 433 8.16 -32.88 12.32
CA GLY A 433 7.28 -33.87 12.98
C GLY A 433 8.04 -35.15 13.40
N ASN A 434 7.27 -36.17 13.80
CA ASN A 434 7.61 -37.60 13.76
C ASN A 434 8.70 -38.18 14.70
N GLU A 435 8.46 -38.16 16.03
CA GLU A 435 8.81 -39.30 16.92
C GLU A 435 7.72 -39.52 17.99
N GLU A 436 6.55 -40.04 17.59
CA GLU A 436 5.54 -40.56 18.54
C GLU A 436 4.85 -41.83 18.03
N VAL A 437 5.30 -42.99 18.53
CA VAL A 437 4.51 -44.23 18.58
C VAL A 437 4.53 -44.87 19.99
N GLU A 438 5.50 -44.52 20.85
CA GLU A 438 5.68 -45.16 22.17
C GLU A 438 5.73 -44.19 23.39
N TYR A 439 5.22 -42.96 23.28
CA TYR A 439 5.14 -42.02 24.42
C TYR A 439 3.72 -41.73 24.94
N GLN A 440 2.70 -41.88 24.09
CA GLN A 440 1.26 -41.62 24.36
C GLN A 440 0.62 -42.45 25.51
N LYS A 441 1.40 -43.24 26.27
CA LYS A 441 0.95 -43.94 27.49
C LYS A 441 1.38 -43.26 28.80
N LYS A 442 2.10 -42.13 28.74
CA LYS A 442 2.41 -41.25 29.87
C LYS A 442 2.40 -39.75 29.47
N ILE A 443 1.22 -39.15 29.45
CA ILE A 443 0.91 -37.82 30.03
C ILE A 443 -0.62 -37.69 30.08
N GLY A 444 -1.16 -37.69 31.30
CA GLY A 444 -2.59 -37.57 31.58
C GLY A 444 -2.95 -36.21 32.17
N THR A 445 -2.37 -35.14 31.64
CA THR A 445 -2.52 -33.76 32.13
C THR A 445 -2.44 -32.78 30.96
N GLN A 446 -3.37 -31.83 30.89
CA GLN A 446 -3.25 -30.68 29.98
C GLN A 446 -1.95 -29.91 30.25
N PRO A 447 -1.35 -29.26 29.23
CA PRO A 447 -0.23 -28.35 29.46
C PRO A 447 -0.65 -27.25 30.44
N LYS A 448 0.22 -26.91 31.40
CA LYS A 448 -0.04 -25.81 32.33
C LYS A 448 -0.15 -24.51 31.55
N SER A 449 -1.32 -23.88 31.58
CA SER A 449 -1.39 -22.43 31.35
C SER A 449 -0.55 -21.74 32.43
N CYS A 450 0.24 -20.74 32.03
CA CYS A 450 0.79 -19.80 32.99
C CYS A 450 -0.33 -18.88 33.52
N GLU A 451 -0.07 -18.22 34.65
CA GLU A 451 -0.96 -17.20 35.22
C GLU A 451 -0.87 -15.88 34.43
N LYS A 452 -1.83 -14.98 34.65
CA LYS A 452 -1.90 -13.70 33.93
C LYS A 452 -0.61 -12.89 34.08
N GLY A 453 -0.08 -12.35 32.97
CA GLY A 453 1.20 -11.62 32.96
C GLY A 453 2.46 -12.49 33.04
N LEU A 454 2.33 -13.81 32.81
CA LEU A 454 3.44 -14.75 32.62
C LEU A 454 3.33 -15.48 31.27
N PHE A 455 4.45 -15.79 30.63
CA PHE A 455 4.55 -16.64 29.43
C PHE A 455 5.37 -17.89 29.71
N LEU A 456 5.15 -18.96 28.94
CA LEU A 456 5.93 -20.20 29.03
C LEU A 456 7.19 -20.10 28.15
N ASN A 457 8.38 -20.22 28.73
CA ASN A 457 9.63 -20.24 27.95
C ASN A 457 9.93 -21.62 27.35
N ASN A 458 11.01 -21.72 26.56
CA ASN A 458 11.45 -22.98 25.92
C ASN A 458 11.80 -24.06 26.95
N GLU A 459 12.19 -23.67 28.16
CA GLU A 459 12.54 -24.54 29.28
C GLU A 459 11.31 -25.07 30.04
N GLY A 460 10.09 -24.64 29.70
CA GLY A 460 8.84 -25.06 30.35
C GLY A 460 8.53 -24.35 31.68
N GLU A 461 9.20 -23.22 31.95
CA GLU A 461 9.00 -22.35 33.10
C GLU A 461 8.13 -21.14 32.74
N CYS A 462 7.23 -20.74 33.64
CA CYS A 462 6.49 -19.48 33.49
C CYS A 462 7.39 -18.29 33.86
N LYS A 463 7.78 -17.48 32.89
CA LYS A 463 8.55 -16.24 33.05
C LYS A 463 7.61 -15.04 33.00
N ARG A 464 7.97 -13.95 33.68
CA ARG A 464 7.18 -12.72 33.70
C ARG A 464 7.28 -11.98 32.36
N CYS A 465 6.16 -11.44 31.88
CA CYS A 465 6.16 -10.50 30.76
C CYS A 465 7.01 -9.26 31.03
N HIS A 466 7.44 -8.56 29.98
CA HIS A 466 7.96 -7.20 30.14
C HIS A 466 6.92 -6.31 30.86
N ASN A 467 7.38 -5.40 31.73
CA ASN A 467 6.53 -4.70 32.71
C ASN A 467 5.40 -3.84 32.09
N TRP A 468 5.41 -3.58 30.78
CA TRP A 468 4.37 -2.82 30.08
C TRP A 468 3.28 -3.71 29.47
N CYS A 469 3.49 -5.02 29.38
CA CYS A 469 2.46 -5.99 29.02
C CYS A 469 1.67 -6.41 30.27
N SER A 470 0.35 -6.55 30.16
CA SER A 470 -0.46 -7.27 31.15
C SER A 470 -0.68 -8.75 30.77
N ASP A 471 -0.45 -9.12 29.50
CA ASP A 471 -0.28 -10.48 28.98
C ASP A 471 0.71 -10.50 27.81
N CYS A 472 1.38 -11.62 27.57
CA CYS A 472 2.39 -11.76 26.52
C CYS A 472 2.54 -13.21 26.02
N LEU A 473 3.09 -13.39 24.81
CA LEU A 473 3.52 -14.69 24.29
C LEU A 473 5.02 -14.96 24.52
N SER A 474 5.82 -13.91 24.70
CA SER A 474 7.25 -13.98 24.98
C SER A 474 7.67 -12.79 25.86
N CYS A 475 8.95 -12.72 26.24
CA CYS A 475 9.50 -11.58 26.96
C CYS A 475 9.21 -10.25 26.25
N ASP A 476 9.26 -10.25 24.91
CA ASP A 476 9.27 -9.05 24.08
C ASP A 476 7.99 -8.91 23.21
N TYR A 477 6.96 -9.73 23.46
CA TYR A 477 5.72 -9.76 22.67
C TYR A 477 4.46 -9.71 23.55
N CYS A 478 3.96 -8.49 23.82
CA CYS A 478 2.71 -8.22 24.53
C CYS A 478 1.48 -8.60 23.69
N THR A 479 0.52 -9.32 24.29
CA THR A 479 -0.83 -9.52 23.75
C THR A 479 -1.88 -8.62 24.41
N SER A 480 -1.58 -8.07 25.59
CA SER A 480 -2.36 -7.00 26.20
C SER A 480 -1.45 -6.08 27.02
N CYS A 481 -1.86 -4.81 27.22
CA CYS A 481 -1.02 -3.78 27.83
C CYS A 481 -1.40 -3.50 29.29
N SER A 482 -0.43 -3.08 30.09
CA SER A 482 -0.62 -2.68 31.50
C SER A 482 -1.26 -1.29 31.64
N ASP A 483 -1.13 -0.44 30.62
CA ASP A 483 -1.76 0.88 30.56
C ASP A 483 -3.02 0.83 29.68
N ILE A 484 -4.14 1.31 30.22
CA ILE A 484 -5.44 1.36 29.51
C ILE A 484 -5.43 2.31 28.29
N ASN A 485 -4.50 3.27 28.26
CA ASN A 485 -4.31 4.20 27.16
C ASN A 485 -3.24 3.71 26.16
N ALA A 486 -2.77 2.47 26.30
CA ALA A 486 -1.96 1.77 25.30
C ALA A 486 -2.78 0.70 24.54
N LYS A 487 -2.26 0.24 23.41
CA LYS A 487 -2.73 -0.94 22.66
C LYS A 487 -1.52 -1.76 22.19
N PRO A 488 -1.64 -3.10 22.09
CA PRO A 488 -0.61 -3.91 21.45
C PRO A 488 -0.62 -3.66 19.93
N LEU A 489 0.57 -3.46 19.36
CA LEU A 489 0.82 -3.40 17.91
C LEU A 489 2.19 -4.01 17.64
N GLU A 490 2.29 -4.96 16.70
CA GLU A 490 3.55 -5.68 16.38
C GLU A 490 4.23 -6.33 17.61
N GLY A 491 3.44 -6.70 18.64
CA GLY A 491 3.94 -7.22 19.92
C GLY A 491 4.38 -6.15 20.95
N TYR A 492 4.34 -4.87 20.61
CA TYR A 492 4.73 -3.78 21.52
C TYR A 492 3.51 -2.98 22.00
N CYS A 493 3.57 -2.49 23.24
CA CYS A 493 2.53 -1.61 23.78
C CYS A 493 2.79 -0.16 23.39
N LEU A 494 2.03 0.34 22.42
CA LEU A 494 2.08 1.74 21.96
C LEU A 494 0.93 2.54 22.58
N CYS A 495 1.20 3.80 22.94
CA CYS A 495 0.16 4.71 23.39
C CYS A 495 -0.81 5.05 22.25
N GLN A 496 -2.10 5.15 22.59
CA GLN A 496 -3.17 5.51 21.66
C GLN A 496 -3.06 7.00 21.27
N ASP A 497 -3.62 7.37 20.11
CA ASP A 497 -3.70 8.79 19.72
C ASP A 497 -4.37 9.62 20.83
N GLY A 498 -3.83 10.81 21.06
CA GLY A 498 -4.08 11.65 22.23
C GLY A 498 -3.09 11.42 23.39
N TYR A 499 -2.20 10.43 23.31
CA TYR A 499 -1.24 10.09 24.37
C TYR A 499 0.19 9.83 23.83
N PHE A 500 1.19 10.03 24.67
CA PHE A 500 2.59 9.67 24.46
C PHE A 500 3.12 8.79 25.59
N PHE A 501 4.21 8.05 25.34
CA PHE A 501 4.86 7.24 26.37
C PHE A 501 5.77 8.09 27.26
N HIS A 502 5.43 8.23 28.54
CA HIS A 502 6.24 8.99 29.49
C HIS A 502 7.20 8.08 30.26
N GLU A 503 8.48 8.16 29.91
CA GLU A 503 9.47 7.17 30.36
C GLU A 503 9.59 7.08 31.89
N ASN A 504 9.56 8.19 32.62
CA ASN A 504 9.76 8.19 34.07
C ASN A 504 8.62 7.49 34.83
N SER A 505 7.39 7.50 34.30
CA SER A 505 6.25 6.81 34.91
C SER A 505 5.91 5.48 34.23
N LYS A 506 6.67 5.07 33.20
CA LYS A 506 6.48 3.85 32.38
C LYS A 506 5.01 3.63 31.99
N SER A 507 4.33 4.72 31.61
CA SER A 507 2.89 4.80 31.35
C SER A 507 2.59 5.87 30.31
N CYS A 508 1.44 5.76 29.67
CA CYS A 508 0.95 6.72 28.70
C CYS A 508 0.44 7.99 29.41
N LYS A 509 0.80 9.16 28.89
CA LYS A 509 0.33 10.47 29.35
C LYS A 509 -0.34 11.20 28.21
N SER A 510 -1.41 11.93 28.51
CA SER A 510 -2.12 12.72 27.51
C SER A 510 -1.21 13.79 26.90
N CYS A 511 -1.32 14.01 25.60
CA CYS A 511 -0.70 15.12 24.91
C CYS A 511 -1.17 16.48 25.46
N SER A 512 -0.48 17.54 25.08
CA SER A 512 -0.91 18.93 25.26
C SER A 512 -2.30 19.18 24.65
N GLU A 513 -2.97 20.24 25.12
CA GLU A 513 -4.28 20.63 24.58
C GLU A 513 -4.20 20.97 23.08
N GLY A 514 -5.29 20.78 22.35
CA GLY A 514 -5.32 20.87 20.88
C GLY A 514 -4.59 19.75 20.13
N CYS A 515 -3.71 18.98 20.77
CA CYS A 515 -2.89 17.96 20.10
C CYS A 515 -3.56 16.56 20.03
N ALA A 516 -3.60 15.95 18.84
CA ALA A 516 -4.15 14.62 18.58
C ALA A 516 -3.10 13.50 18.57
N LYS A 517 -1.82 13.80 18.31
CA LYS A 517 -0.71 12.84 18.38
C LYS A 517 0.57 13.60 18.68
N CYS A 518 1.36 13.14 19.64
CA CYS A 518 2.58 13.80 20.10
C CYS A 518 3.70 12.78 20.38
N SER A 519 4.97 13.20 20.35
CA SER A 519 6.09 12.37 20.85
C SER A 519 6.27 12.52 22.37
N ASP A 520 5.94 13.70 22.89
CA ASP A 520 6.01 14.09 24.29
C ASP A 520 5.02 15.24 24.54
N PHE A 521 4.97 15.76 25.77
CA PHE A 521 4.00 16.81 26.14
C PHE A 521 4.19 18.14 25.36
N GLN A 522 5.40 18.46 24.90
CA GLN A 522 5.72 19.71 24.21
C GLN A 522 5.74 19.56 22.68
N ASN A 523 6.06 18.37 22.14
CA ASN A 523 6.16 18.14 20.70
C ASN A 523 4.93 17.41 20.13
N CYS A 524 3.95 18.19 19.68
CA CYS A 524 2.84 17.70 18.88
C CYS A 524 3.29 17.35 17.45
N LEU A 525 2.71 16.26 16.92
CA LEU A 525 2.93 15.73 15.57
C LEU A 525 1.67 15.88 14.68
N LYS A 526 0.48 16.02 15.28
CA LYS A 526 -0.80 16.21 14.58
C LYS A 526 -1.82 16.89 15.51
N CYS A 527 -2.52 17.90 15.03
CA CYS A 527 -3.57 18.61 15.78
C CYS A 527 -4.95 17.91 15.71
N LYS A 528 -5.83 18.20 16.69
CA LYS A 528 -7.21 17.68 16.77
C LYS A 528 -8.16 18.35 15.77
N ASN A 529 -7.99 19.66 15.56
CA ASN A 529 -8.82 20.46 14.66
C ASN A 529 -8.13 20.57 13.29
N ALA A 530 -8.87 20.45 12.19
CA ALA A 530 -8.36 20.61 10.82
C ALA A 530 -7.94 22.06 10.52
N ASN A 531 -8.48 23.04 11.24
CA ASN A 531 -8.12 24.45 11.16
C ASN A 531 -6.86 24.80 11.99
N MET A 532 -6.14 23.80 12.50
CA MET A 532 -4.87 23.97 13.21
C MET A 532 -3.69 23.36 12.43
N VAL A 533 -2.56 24.05 12.47
CA VAL A 533 -1.26 23.56 11.99
C VAL A 533 -0.32 23.34 13.18
N VAL A 534 0.62 22.39 13.04
CA VAL A 534 1.73 22.24 13.98
C VAL A 534 2.79 23.29 13.65
N ASP A 535 3.05 24.19 14.59
CA ASP A 535 4.11 25.20 14.52
C ASP A 535 4.98 25.13 15.78
N ASN A 536 6.28 24.91 15.60
CA ASN A 536 7.28 24.76 16.68
C ASN A 536 6.84 23.77 17.80
N GLY A 537 6.21 22.65 17.41
CA GLY A 537 5.73 21.61 18.32
C GLY A 537 4.36 21.90 18.96
N ALA A 538 3.86 23.13 18.90
CA ALA A 538 2.52 23.48 19.38
C ALA A 538 1.49 23.42 18.25
N CYS A 539 0.20 23.25 18.58
CA CYS A 539 -0.89 23.49 17.64
C CYS A 539 -1.29 24.96 17.66
N LYS A 540 -1.41 25.58 16.49
CA LYS A 540 -1.89 26.96 16.32
C LYS A 540 -2.95 27.02 15.24
N CYS A 541 -3.87 27.97 15.34
CA CYS A 541 -4.84 28.23 14.27
C CYS A 541 -4.13 28.63 12.97
N LEU A 542 -4.71 28.24 11.83
CA LEU A 542 -4.33 28.76 10.52
C LEU A 542 -4.61 30.27 10.42
N GLU A 543 -3.89 30.96 9.53
CA GLU A 543 -4.11 32.38 9.27
C GLU A 543 -5.57 32.65 8.83
N GLY A 544 -6.21 33.65 9.45
CA GLY A 544 -7.63 33.95 9.25
C GLY A 544 -8.58 33.26 10.26
N PHE A 545 -8.10 32.33 11.08
CA PHE A 545 -8.86 31.69 12.15
C PHE A 545 -8.47 32.22 13.53
N LEU A 546 -9.43 32.28 14.45
CA LEU A 546 -9.24 32.67 15.84
C LEU A 546 -9.46 31.49 16.78
N GLU A 547 -8.70 31.46 17.87
CA GLU A 547 -8.82 30.47 18.92
C GLU A 547 -9.96 30.83 19.88
N VAL A 548 -11.03 30.03 19.87
CA VAL A 548 -12.27 30.24 20.65
C VAL A 548 -12.43 29.09 21.65
N PHE A 549 -12.59 29.41 22.94
CA PHE A 549 -12.92 28.40 23.96
C PHE A 549 -14.40 28.03 23.88
N HIS A 550 -14.70 26.76 23.62
CA HIS A 550 -16.08 26.28 23.55
C HIS A 550 -16.48 25.59 24.86
N GLU A 551 -17.36 26.24 25.63
CA GLU A 551 -17.72 25.83 27.00
C GLU A 551 -18.31 24.41 27.06
N GLU A 552 -19.08 24.00 26.03
CA GLU A 552 -19.69 22.66 25.93
C GLU A 552 -18.64 21.56 25.68
N LEU A 553 -17.59 21.88 24.91
CA LEU A 553 -16.49 20.97 24.57
C LEU A 553 -15.31 21.04 25.55
N LYS A 554 -15.32 22.02 26.47
CA LYS A 554 -14.25 22.34 27.43
C LYS A 554 -12.85 22.36 26.80
N SER A 555 -12.76 22.93 25.61
CA SER A 555 -11.52 22.98 24.82
C SER A 555 -11.55 24.12 23.82
N TYR A 556 -10.36 24.54 23.39
CA TYR A 556 -10.19 25.54 22.33
C TYR A 556 -10.38 24.92 20.93
N ILE A 557 -11.06 25.68 20.06
CA ILE A 557 -11.26 25.38 18.64
C ILE A 557 -10.89 26.60 17.79
N CYS A 558 -10.38 26.36 16.58
CA CYS A 558 -10.08 27.42 15.62
C CYS A 558 -11.28 27.65 14.70
N GLU A 559 -11.98 28.77 14.91
CA GLU A 559 -13.12 29.21 14.10
C GLU A 559 -12.73 30.36 13.15
N ASP A 560 -13.46 30.54 12.06
CA ASP A 560 -13.25 31.70 11.20
C ASP A 560 -13.70 33.00 11.88
N TYR A 561 -13.25 34.14 11.35
CA TYR A 561 -13.47 35.45 11.94
C TYR A 561 -14.95 35.86 12.06
N GLU A 562 -15.85 35.35 11.21
CA GLU A 562 -17.29 35.67 11.28
C GLU A 562 -18.03 34.71 12.24
N ALA A 563 -17.61 33.46 12.32
CA ALA A 563 -18.06 32.52 13.35
C ALA A 563 -17.67 33.00 14.75
N ALA A 564 -16.41 33.40 14.96
CA ALA A 564 -15.91 33.88 16.25
C ALA A 564 -16.67 35.13 16.78
N LYS A 565 -17.09 36.05 15.90
CA LYS A 565 -17.96 37.19 16.28
C LYS A 565 -19.29 36.76 16.90
N LYS A 566 -19.84 35.62 16.47
CA LYS A 566 -21.11 35.09 17.00
C LYS A 566 -20.98 34.71 18.47
N TYR A 567 -19.83 34.16 18.87
CA TYR A 567 -19.55 33.82 20.27
C TYR A 567 -19.20 35.04 21.12
N SER A 568 -18.49 36.04 20.58
CA SER A 568 -18.26 37.29 21.34
C SER A 568 -19.56 38.05 21.62
N CYS A 569 -20.50 38.10 20.66
CA CYS A 569 -21.85 38.62 20.90
C CYS A 569 -22.64 37.82 21.94
N TYR A 570 -22.48 36.50 22.01
CA TYR A 570 -23.19 35.66 23.00
C TYR A 570 -22.80 36.00 24.45
N LYS A 571 -21.55 36.45 24.67
CA LYS A 571 -21.06 36.86 26.00
C LYS A 571 -21.64 38.20 26.48
N SER A 572 -22.24 39.00 25.59
CA SER A 572 -22.88 40.29 25.92
C SER A 572 -24.37 40.21 26.27
N HIS A 573 -25.00 39.03 26.16
CA HIS A 573 -26.44 38.84 26.30
C HIS A 573 -26.87 37.80 27.37
N LYS A 574 -25.95 37.39 28.26
CA LYS A 574 -26.29 36.63 29.48
C LYS A 574 -26.63 37.63 30.59
N ASP A 575 -27.66 37.36 31.39
CA ASP A 575 -28.17 38.34 32.39
C ASP A 575 -27.09 38.79 33.39
N PHE A 576 -26.98 40.11 33.57
CA PHE A 576 -25.98 40.78 34.43
C PHE A 576 -26.30 40.67 35.95
N SER A 577 -27.11 39.71 36.39
CA SER A 577 -27.59 39.60 37.77
C SER A 577 -26.65 38.88 38.74
N GLU A 578 -25.68 38.11 38.25
CA GLU A 578 -24.81 37.24 39.07
C GLU A 578 -23.31 37.35 38.69
N ILE A 579 -22.83 38.58 38.46
CA ILE A 579 -21.38 38.88 38.41
C ILE A 579 -21.01 39.60 39.72
N ASP A 580 -19.94 39.13 40.38
CA ASP A 580 -19.51 39.70 41.67
C ASP A 580 -18.98 41.14 41.50
N LYS A 581 -19.17 41.97 42.53
CA LYS A 581 -18.80 43.39 42.52
C LYS A 581 -17.30 43.65 42.63
N SER A 582 -16.56 42.66 43.12
CA SER A 582 -15.14 42.75 43.50
C SER A 582 -14.20 43.11 42.35
N ASP A 583 -14.49 42.70 41.12
CA ASP A 583 -13.62 42.94 39.95
C ASP A 583 -13.70 44.37 39.37
N TYR A 584 -14.71 45.17 39.73
CA TYR A 584 -15.02 46.43 39.03
C TYR A 584 -14.57 47.74 39.73
N GLU A 585 -14.12 47.70 40.99
CA GLU A 585 -13.81 48.92 41.77
C GLU A 585 -12.53 49.68 41.31
N ASN A 586 -11.80 49.16 40.31
CA ASN A 586 -10.54 49.75 39.82
C ASN A 586 -10.66 50.59 38.52
N PHE A 587 -11.81 50.61 37.82
CA PHE A 587 -11.93 51.23 36.49
C PHE A 587 -13.06 52.28 36.42
N HIS A 588 -12.74 53.56 36.65
CA HIS A 588 -13.75 54.61 36.81
C HIS A 588 -13.62 55.85 35.90
N SER A 589 -12.60 56.00 35.05
CA SER A 589 -12.69 56.95 33.91
C SER A 589 -11.81 56.60 32.69
N VAL A 590 -12.45 56.55 31.52
CA VAL A 590 -11.80 56.75 30.21
C VAL A 590 -12.13 58.17 29.76
N ASN A 591 -11.11 59.00 29.57
CA ASN A 591 -11.25 60.39 29.22
C ASN A 591 -11.01 60.56 27.71
N LEU A 592 -12.07 60.98 27.00
CA LEU A 592 -12.04 61.34 25.58
C LEU A 592 -11.78 62.84 25.44
N GLY A 593 -10.54 63.19 25.11
CA GLY A 593 -10.20 64.52 24.61
C GLY A 593 -10.41 64.60 23.09
N TYR A 594 -10.69 65.78 22.56
CA TYR A 594 -10.67 66.02 21.12
C TYR A 594 -10.18 67.43 20.80
N GLN A 595 -9.50 67.58 19.66
CA GLN A 595 -9.05 68.86 19.12
C GLN A 595 -9.34 68.91 17.62
N LEU A 596 -9.98 69.98 17.17
CA LEU A 596 -10.21 70.25 15.75
C LEU A 596 -9.17 71.26 15.26
N ASN A 597 -8.27 70.83 14.37
CA ASN A 597 -7.23 71.64 13.74
C ASN A 597 -7.47 71.69 12.23
N ASN A 598 -7.98 72.81 11.72
CA ASN A 598 -8.46 72.93 10.33
C ASN A 598 -9.45 71.80 10.00
N ASP A 599 -9.17 71.01 8.96
CA ASP A 599 -9.97 69.88 8.51
C ASP A 599 -9.68 68.55 9.23
N LYS A 600 -8.86 68.54 10.29
CA LYS A 600 -8.58 67.33 11.08
C LYS A 600 -9.20 67.39 12.46
N LEU A 601 -9.97 66.37 12.81
CA LEU A 601 -10.39 66.09 14.18
C LEU A 601 -9.46 65.03 14.77
N SER A 602 -8.60 65.42 15.71
CA SER A 602 -7.75 64.50 16.47
C SER A 602 -8.46 64.14 17.78
N VAL A 603 -8.77 62.86 17.98
CA VAL A 603 -9.37 62.33 19.23
C VAL A 603 -8.29 61.63 20.06
N ALA A 604 -8.26 61.94 21.36
CA ALA A 604 -7.28 61.44 22.31
C ALA A 604 -7.95 60.60 23.40
N LEU A 605 -7.53 59.34 23.57
CA LEU A 605 -7.97 58.51 24.70
C LEU A 605 -6.89 58.45 25.80
N SER A 606 -7.33 58.64 27.05
CA SER A 606 -6.48 58.51 28.24
C SER A 606 -7.24 57.89 29.41
N SER A 607 -6.60 56.98 30.14
CA SER A 607 -7.10 56.37 31.37
C SER A 607 -6.64 57.14 32.60
N LYS A 608 -7.51 57.25 33.61
CA LYS A 608 -7.13 57.69 34.96
C LYS A 608 -7.64 56.72 36.01
N ASP A 609 -6.84 56.53 37.05
CA ASP A 609 -7.23 55.76 38.23
C ASP A 609 -8.19 56.54 39.16
N SER A 610 -8.64 55.87 40.22
CA SER A 610 -9.49 56.43 41.28
C SER A 610 -8.83 57.53 42.10
N ALA A 611 -7.50 57.71 42.00
CA ALA A 611 -6.76 58.81 42.61
C ALA A 611 -6.51 59.99 41.63
N GLY A 612 -6.93 59.86 40.36
CA GLY A 612 -6.80 60.88 39.32
C GLY A 612 -5.45 60.91 38.59
N ASN A 613 -4.55 59.96 38.88
CA ASN A 613 -3.27 59.82 38.18
C ASN A 613 -3.50 59.18 36.80
N GLN A 614 -2.58 59.41 35.86
CA GLN A 614 -2.49 58.58 34.64
C GLN A 614 -2.05 57.18 35.06
N ASN A 615 -2.78 56.15 34.63
CA ASN A 615 -2.56 54.77 35.06
C ASN A 615 -2.80 53.76 33.91
N SER A 616 -2.28 52.54 34.08
CA SER A 616 -1.54 51.73 33.08
C SER A 616 -2.23 51.28 31.80
N LEU A 617 -3.55 51.43 31.66
CA LEU A 617 -4.29 51.01 30.46
C LEU A 617 -3.73 51.64 29.17
N PHE A 618 -3.25 52.88 29.24
CA PHE A 618 -2.51 53.56 28.17
C PHE A 618 -1.24 54.20 28.74
N GLU A 619 -0.07 53.63 28.42
CA GLU A 619 1.24 54.20 28.79
C GLU A 619 1.47 55.55 28.09
N GLU A 620 1.01 55.67 26.85
CA GLU A 620 0.93 56.92 26.10
C GLU A 620 -0.50 57.17 25.61
N THR A 621 -0.90 58.45 25.57
CA THR A 621 -2.21 58.88 25.07
C THR A 621 -2.37 58.49 23.60
N GLN A 622 -3.42 57.74 23.27
CA GLN A 622 -3.65 57.25 21.91
C GLN A 622 -4.41 58.31 21.10
N TYR A 623 -3.83 58.73 19.96
CA TYR A 623 -4.37 59.76 19.08
C TYR A 623 -4.91 59.18 17.77
N PHE A 624 -6.13 59.58 17.41
CA PHE A 624 -6.82 59.15 16.20
C PHE A 624 -7.20 60.37 15.36
N ASP A 625 -6.58 60.49 14.18
CA ASP A 625 -6.80 61.59 13.24
C ASP A 625 -7.90 61.26 12.22
N PHE A 626 -8.96 62.07 12.21
CA PHE A 626 -10.10 61.93 11.31
C PHE A 626 -10.17 63.11 10.31
N ASP A 627 -10.26 62.84 9.01
CA ASP A 627 -10.34 63.85 7.95
C ASP A 627 -11.80 64.32 7.76
N VAL A 628 -12.06 65.55 8.20
CA VAL A 628 -13.38 66.19 8.17
C VAL A 628 -13.68 66.83 6.81
N SER A 629 -12.67 67.05 5.96
CA SER A 629 -12.87 67.69 4.64
C SER A 629 -13.57 66.77 3.64
N ARG A 630 -13.26 65.46 3.66
CA ARG A 630 -13.48 64.59 2.49
C ARG A 630 -14.87 63.98 2.33
N ASN A 631 -15.69 63.85 3.37
CA ASN A 631 -17.08 63.41 3.21
C ASN A 631 -18.02 63.90 4.30
N LYS A 632 -18.82 64.92 3.96
CA LYS A 632 -19.95 65.36 4.78
C LYS A 632 -21.06 64.31 4.66
N ASN A 633 -21.49 63.74 5.80
CA ASN A 633 -22.47 62.63 5.97
C ASN A 633 -21.93 61.19 5.97
N GLN A 634 -20.62 60.93 6.13
CA GLN A 634 -20.13 59.59 6.48
C GLN A 634 -19.80 59.46 7.97
N ASN A 635 -20.18 58.34 8.57
CA ASN A 635 -19.61 57.91 9.85
C ASN A 635 -18.13 57.54 9.61
N GLN A 636 -17.24 57.89 10.53
CA GLN A 636 -15.86 57.44 10.51
C GLN A 636 -15.61 56.55 11.73
N GLN A 637 -14.98 55.40 11.52
CA GLN A 637 -14.69 54.42 12.56
C GLN A 637 -13.19 54.19 12.64
N ALA A 638 -12.65 54.21 13.85
CA ALA A 638 -11.30 53.74 14.15
C ALA A 638 -11.39 52.60 15.16
N SER A 639 -10.58 51.56 14.99
CA SER A 639 -10.54 50.41 15.88
C SER A 639 -9.09 49.97 16.14
N PHE A 640 -8.82 49.54 17.36
CA PHE A 640 -7.51 49.01 17.76
C PHE A 640 -7.68 47.95 18.85
N ILE A 641 -6.70 47.04 18.95
CA ILE A 641 -6.68 46.01 19.98
C ILE A 641 -5.53 46.32 20.94
N LYS A 642 -5.80 46.29 22.24
CA LYS A 642 -4.75 46.26 23.28
C LYS A 642 -5.12 45.23 24.35
N ASP A 643 -4.15 44.43 24.79
CA ASP A 643 -4.28 43.43 25.85
C ASP A 643 -5.46 42.45 25.65
N GLY A 644 -5.72 42.09 24.38
CA GLY A 644 -6.83 41.22 23.97
C GLY A 644 -8.20 41.90 23.86
N ILE A 645 -8.32 43.18 24.23
CA ILE A 645 -9.54 43.97 24.18
C ILE A 645 -9.59 44.79 22.89
N LEU A 646 -10.67 44.65 22.12
CA LEU A 646 -10.97 45.50 20.96
C LEU A 646 -11.67 46.79 21.43
N PHE A 647 -11.10 47.94 21.06
CA PHE A 647 -11.68 49.25 21.27
C PHE A 647 -12.15 49.82 19.92
N GLU A 648 -13.39 50.33 19.87
CA GLU A 648 -13.96 50.96 18.68
C GLU A 648 -14.43 52.39 18.97
N ILE A 649 -14.03 53.33 18.12
CA ILE A 649 -14.37 54.75 18.18
C ILE A 649 -15.21 55.07 16.94
N ASN A 650 -16.51 55.33 17.14
CA ASN A 650 -17.45 55.65 16.08
C ASN A 650 -17.81 57.14 16.09
N ILE A 651 -17.30 57.91 15.13
CA ILE A 651 -17.54 59.34 15.02
C ILE A 651 -18.62 59.63 13.96
N LYS A 652 -19.68 60.29 14.40
CA LYS A 652 -20.77 60.78 13.55
C LYS A 652 -20.76 62.30 13.50
N ILE A 653 -20.19 62.86 12.44
CA ILE A 653 -20.09 64.31 12.26
C ILE A 653 -21.46 64.85 11.84
N ALA A 654 -22.21 65.39 12.81
CA ALA A 654 -23.47 66.08 12.56
C ALA A 654 -23.22 67.46 11.94
N LYS A 655 -24.16 67.91 11.10
CA LYS A 655 -24.18 69.24 10.51
C LYS A 655 -24.92 70.20 11.46
N SER A 656 -24.33 71.37 11.71
CA SER A 656 -24.99 72.54 12.32
C SER A 656 -25.93 73.22 11.33
#